data_AF-A0A0J8S3D5-F1
#
_entry.id   AF-A0A0J8S3D5-F1
#
_cell.length_a   1.000
_cell.length_b   1.000
_cell.length_c   1.000
_cell.angle_alpha   90.00
_cell.angle_beta   90.00
_cell.angle_gamma   90.00
#
_symmetry.space_group_name_H-M   'P 1'
#
loop_
_entity.id
_entity.type
_entity.pdbx_description
1 polymer ?
#
loop_
_entity_poly.entity_id
_entity_poly.type
_entity_poly.pdbx_seq_one_letter_code
_entity_poly.pdbx_strand_id
1 'polypeptide(L)'
;MAQDMQVFLFGDQTYDLVPDLRQLLRCNTKPILSAFLEQSHYVIRAQSATWLSPEEQQRSRSSNLAHLLQKYSDGDLNPAFQVALHSLTQLACFINHYEEPGRPYPSPGRKYVVGLCTGALAAAAISSSSSLSELLPAAVYTVQVALRLGLLANDMKDRIETPTQESPREWSAAFFDMTEAAAVSALVEFDSVTDVEKVLEATNPVTWSRYNAKLPVLSGATGKSDWGGSFVSLLHRAVRECLMEPVRWDGVSDSVTKIARSLEVKCVAVTPVGTNLEHSMSSSLKDITKVQIEPLKSSDSPLFDTVPVGKAKLAIVGMSGRFPEAPTPEAFWDLLYEGLDVCKEVPAKRWDWRTHVTPDGKGHNLGGSKWGCWLDYADQFDPRFFSISPKEAPQMDPAQPRHTLWREHCDTAGAGGTNMCINPDGHSGLDKGFFLSRTGNCKPFDDQADGYCRGEGVATVIIKRLDDAIAENDPILAVILDAKTNHSALSESMTRPHVGAQVENMRAVLNTSGLDPRELSYVEMHGTGTQVGDAVEMQSVLNVFAPDNEFRGRDKPLYVGSAKANVGHGEGVSGITSLAKVLLMMKHDTIPPHCGIKPGSRINRNYPDLKARNVHIASEPVPWTRGSEPRRVLINNFSAAGGNTALLLEDAPLKPVLADKDPRSSHIVTVSGHVVLP
;
A
#
# COMPACT_ATOMS: atom_id res chain seq x y z
N MET A 1 -4.73 -39.70 5.52
CA MET A 1 -3.88 -40.58 6.35
C MET A 1 -3.24 -39.69 7.40
N ALA A 2 -3.35 -40.03 8.69
CA ALA A 2 -2.87 -39.17 9.77
C ALA A 2 -1.35 -39.03 9.74
N GLN A 3 -0.86 -37.81 9.99
CA GLN A 3 0.57 -37.52 10.10
C GLN A 3 1.11 -38.15 11.39
N ASP A 4 2.23 -38.86 11.30
CA ASP A 4 2.85 -39.53 12.46
C ASP A 4 3.88 -38.63 13.15
N MET A 5 4.51 -37.70 12.45
CA MET A 5 5.48 -36.74 12.98
C MET A 5 5.37 -35.42 12.22
N GLN A 6 5.55 -34.28 12.90
CA GLN A 6 5.58 -32.95 12.29
C GLN A 6 6.89 -32.24 12.63
N VAL A 7 7.51 -31.60 11.64
CA VAL A 7 8.73 -30.81 11.79
C VAL A 7 8.45 -29.40 11.31
N PHE A 8 8.52 -28.42 12.22
CA PHE A 8 8.49 -27.01 11.87
C PHE A 8 9.92 -26.56 11.54
N LEU A 9 10.14 -26.09 10.32
CA LEU A 9 11.46 -25.75 9.81
C LEU A 9 11.56 -24.24 9.58
N PHE A 10 12.36 -23.56 10.40
CA PHE A 10 12.64 -22.13 10.33
C PHE A 10 14.02 -21.89 9.71
N GLY A 11 14.05 -21.11 8.63
CA GLY A 11 15.27 -20.83 7.86
C GLY A 11 15.98 -19.56 8.27
N ASP A 12 16.91 -19.15 7.41
CA ASP A 12 17.77 -17.99 7.57
C ASP A 12 17.49 -16.91 6.49
N GLN A 13 18.35 -15.90 6.46
CA GLN A 13 18.25 -14.71 5.62
C GLN A 13 18.37 -14.98 4.11
N THR A 14 18.59 -16.23 3.68
CA THR A 14 18.59 -16.60 2.25
C THR A 14 17.19 -16.61 1.63
N TYR A 15 16.14 -16.58 2.46
CA TYR A 15 14.75 -16.51 2.01
C TYR A 15 14.30 -15.06 1.76
N ASP A 16 13.63 -14.82 0.64
CA ASP A 16 13.00 -13.53 0.36
C ASP A 16 11.71 -13.36 1.19
N LEU A 17 11.81 -12.61 2.28
CA LEU A 17 10.71 -12.36 3.22
C LEU A 17 9.67 -11.35 2.71
N VAL A 18 10.00 -10.54 1.69
CA VAL A 18 9.21 -9.37 1.32
C VAL A 18 7.79 -9.73 0.87
N PRO A 19 7.57 -10.76 0.02
CA PRO A 19 6.22 -11.17 -0.40
C PRO A 19 5.34 -11.58 0.78
N ASP A 20 5.86 -12.42 1.68
CA ASP A 20 5.11 -12.94 2.83
C ASP A 20 4.74 -11.84 3.81
N LEU A 21 5.69 -10.96 4.14
CA LEU A 21 5.41 -9.88 5.08
C LEU A 21 4.41 -8.86 4.51
N ARG A 22 4.45 -8.60 3.20
CA ARG A 22 3.41 -7.79 2.54
C ARG A 22 2.03 -8.43 2.63
N GLN A 23 1.92 -9.75 2.44
CA GLN A 23 0.65 -10.46 2.61
C GLN A 23 0.14 -10.37 4.05
N LEU A 24 1.01 -10.57 5.04
CA LEU A 24 0.67 -10.48 6.46
C LEU A 24 0.22 -9.07 6.87
N LEU A 25 0.82 -8.02 6.29
CA LEU A 25 0.42 -6.63 6.52
C LEU A 25 -0.97 -6.29 5.97
N ARG A 26 -1.50 -7.09 5.02
CA ARG A 26 -2.87 -6.96 4.50
C ARG A 26 -3.92 -7.66 5.38
N CYS A 27 -3.50 -8.50 6.34
CA CYS A 27 -4.41 -9.27 7.19
C CYS A 27 -4.95 -8.41 8.34
N ASN A 28 -6.19 -7.93 8.21
CA ASN A 28 -6.81 -7.01 9.18
C ASN A 28 -7.83 -7.70 10.12
N THR A 29 -8.14 -8.97 9.87
CA THR A 29 -9.16 -9.74 10.59
C THR A 29 -8.63 -10.44 11.83
N LYS A 30 -7.30 -10.47 12.01
CA LYS A 30 -6.59 -11.24 13.03
C LYS A 30 -6.01 -10.32 14.11
N PRO A 31 -6.68 -10.18 15.28
CA PRO A 31 -6.26 -9.24 16.32
C PRO A 31 -4.89 -9.53 16.94
N ILE A 32 -4.52 -10.80 17.15
CA ILE A 32 -3.22 -11.17 17.73
C ILE A 32 -2.10 -10.89 16.73
N LEU A 33 -2.26 -11.26 15.47
CA LEU A 33 -1.34 -10.90 14.40
C LEU A 33 -1.17 -9.38 14.29
N SER A 34 -2.28 -8.63 14.28
CA SER A 34 -2.24 -7.16 14.20
C SER A 34 -1.48 -6.56 15.38
N ALA A 35 -1.77 -7.02 16.60
CA ALA A 35 -1.07 -6.59 17.81
C ALA A 35 0.43 -6.94 17.76
N PHE A 36 0.79 -8.13 17.26
CA PHE A 36 2.18 -8.54 17.09
C PHE A 36 2.93 -7.62 16.13
N LEU A 37 2.39 -7.37 14.94
CA LEU A 37 3.04 -6.52 13.92
C LEU A 37 3.23 -5.08 14.44
N GLU A 38 2.23 -4.52 15.13
CA GLU A 38 2.30 -3.16 15.71
C GLU A 38 3.31 -3.08 16.86
N GLN A 39 3.30 -4.03 17.79
CA GLN A 39 4.26 -4.06 18.91
C GLN A 39 5.69 -4.31 18.44
N SER A 40 5.89 -5.19 17.46
CA SER A 40 7.21 -5.45 16.87
C SER A 40 7.76 -4.21 16.17
N HIS A 41 6.94 -3.45 15.43
CA HIS A 41 7.37 -2.16 14.87
C HIS A 41 7.77 -1.15 15.94
N TYR A 42 6.98 -1.05 17.01
CA TYR A 42 7.29 -0.18 18.14
C TYR A 42 8.65 -0.55 18.78
N VAL A 43 8.88 -1.83 19.04
CA VAL A 43 10.12 -2.31 19.67
C VAL A 43 11.32 -2.09 18.75
N ILE A 44 11.19 -2.34 17.45
CA ILE A 44 12.24 -2.02 16.46
C ILE A 44 12.60 -0.54 16.56
N ARG A 45 11.61 0.36 16.51
CA ARG A 45 11.84 1.82 16.61
C ARG A 45 12.52 2.22 17.93
N ALA A 46 12.08 1.65 19.06
CA ALA A 46 12.64 1.94 20.36
C ALA A 46 14.12 1.52 20.48
N GLN A 47 14.46 0.34 19.95
CA GLN A 47 15.85 -0.13 19.92
C GLN A 47 16.71 0.70 18.95
N SER A 48 16.20 1.01 17.76
CA SER A 48 16.90 1.86 16.79
C SER A 48 17.28 3.22 17.39
N ALA A 49 16.39 3.84 18.17
CA ALA A 49 16.66 5.11 18.85
C ALA A 49 17.78 5.04 19.91
N THR A 50 18.09 3.84 20.41
CA THR A 50 19.09 3.64 21.46
C THR A 50 20.45 3.20 20.89
N TRP A 51 20.44 2.38 19.84
CA TRP A 51 21.64 1.71 19.32
C TRP A 51 22.22 2.33 18.05
N LEU A 52 21.43 3.06 17.26
CA LEU A 52 21.88 3.63 15.99
C LEU A 52 22.44 5.05 16.17
N SER A 53 23.34 5.44 15.27
CA SER A 53 23.78 6.83 15.13
C SER A 53 22.62 7.77 14.76
N PRO A 54 22.68 9.08 15.05
CA PRO A 54 21.61 10.02 14.68
C PRO A 54 21.25 10.01 13.19
N GLU A 55 22.24 9.80 12.30
CA GLU A 55 22.02 9.70 10.86
C GLU A 55 21.21 8.45 10.49
N GLU A 56 21.59 7.28 11.03
CA GLU A 56 20.86 6.03 10.82
C GLU A 56 19.49 6.02 11.49
N GLN A 57 19.32 6.72 12.61
CA GLN A 57 18.00 6.94 13.22
C GLN A 57 17.09 7.72 12.27
N GLN A 58 17.61 8.74 11.60
CA GLN A 58 16.85 9.49 10.61
C GLN A 58 16.49 8.63 9.39
N ARG A 59 17.43 7.82 8.89
CA ARG A 59 17.20 6.89 7.77
C ARG A 59 16.19 5.79 8.12
N SER A 60 16.27 5.20 9.31
CA SER A 60 15.38 4.11 9.76
C SER A 60 13.99 4.55 10.24
N ARG A 61 13.78 5.87 10.44
CA ARG A 61 12.49 6.40 10.91
C ARG A 61 11.34 5.97 10.01
N SER A 62 10.36 5.30 10.59
CA SER A 62 9.19 4.77 9.87
C SER A 62 7.92 5.00 10.69
N SER A 63 6.82 5.25 9.99
CA SER A 63 5.50 5.50 10.59
C SER A 63 4.79 4.21 10.99
N ASN A 64 4.95 3.16 10.19
CA ASN A 64 4.43 1.80 10.42
C ASN A 64 5.40 0.75 9.84
N LEU A 65 5.10 -0.53 10.07
CA LEU A 65 5.94 -1.65 9.62
C LEU A 65 6.02 -1.75 8.09
N ALA A 66 4.96 -1.41 7.37
CA ALA A 66 4.95 -1.42 5.90
C ALA A 66 5.93 -0.38 5.32
N HIS A 67 6.00 0.82 5.92
CA HIS A 67 7.00 1.82 5.56
C HIS A 67 8.43 1.33 5.88
N LEU A 68 8.64 0.63 6.99
CA LEU A 68 9.94 0.02 7.28
C LEU A 68 10.32 -1.04 6.24
N LEU A 69 9.39 -1.92 5.86
CA LEU A 69 9.61 -2.94 4.82
C LEU A 69 9.91 -2.33 3.45
N GLN A 70 9.27 -1.21 3.10
CA GLN A 70 9.59 -0.51 1.87
C GLN A 70 11.04 0.00 1.88
N LYS A 71 11.48 0.63 2.99
CA LYS A 71 12.87 1.08 3.11
C LYS A 71 13.87 -0.06 3.05
N TYR A 72 13.52 -1.22 3.61
CA TYR A 72 14.32 -2.44 3.47
C TYR A 72 14.43 -2.86 1.99
N SER A 73 13.30 -2.88 1.28
CA SER A 73 13.24 -3.25 -0.15
C SER A 73 14.01 -2.28 -1.04
N ASP A 74 13.99 -0.99 -0.70
CA ASP A 74 14.71 0.07 -1.42
C ASP A 74 16.23 0.03 -1.16
N GLY A 75 16.72 -0.77 -0.20
CA GLY A 75 18.12 -0.82 0.21
C GLY A 75 18.57 0.33 1.12
N ASP A 76 17.61 1.10 1.66
CA ASP A 76 17.86 2.31 2.47
C ASP A 76 18.07 2.02 3.96
N LEU A 77 17.92 0.76 4.39
CA LEU A 77 18.11 0.35 5.79
C LEU A 77 19.47 -0.31 6.01
N ASN A 78 19.97 -0.13 7.23
CA ASN A 78 21.13 -0.89 7.73
C ASN A 78 20.82 -2.41 7.62
N PRO A 79 21.74 -3.25 7.10
CA PRO A 79 21.56 -4.70 6.99
C PRO A 79 21.13 -5.38 8.29
N ALA A 80 21.45 -4.81 9.45
CA ALA A 80 20.99 -5.26 10.77
C ALA A 80 19.47 -5.46 10.87
N PHE A 81 18.67 -4.67 10.14
CA PHE A 81 17.21 -4.79 10.13
C PHE A 81 16.72 -6.09 9.49
N GLN A 82 17.52 -6.72 8.61
CA GLN A 82 17.15 -7.97 7.95
C GLN A 82 16.90 -9.10 8.95
N VAL A 83 17.75 -9.22 9.98
CA VAL A 83 17.61 -10.25 11.03
C VAL A 83 16.29 -10.09 11.79
N ALA A 84 15.93 -8.84 12.12
CA ALA A 84 14.69 -8.52 12.79
C ALA A 84 13.46 -8.76 11.91
N LEU A 85 13.48 -8.29 10.66
CA LEU A 85 12.39 -8.46 9.71
C LEU A 85 12.16 -9.94 9.37
N HIS A 86 13.22 -10.74 9.28
CA HIS A 86 13.13 -12.17 9.01
C HIS A 86 12.51 -12.93 10.17
N SER A 87 13.02 -12.73 11.38
CA SER A 87 12.46 -13.32 12.61
C SER A 87 10.99 -12.91 12.81
N LEU A 88 10.68 -11.63 12.58
CA LEU A 88 9.31 -11.11 12.62
C LEU A 88 8.42 -11.83 11.61
N THR A 89 8.85 -11.97 10.35
CA THR A 89 8.06 -12.61 9.28
C THR A 89 7.78 -14.07 9.62
N GLN A 90 8.77 -14.81 10.10
CA GLN A 90 8.60 -16.21 10.52
C GLN A 90 7.57 -16.36 11.65
N LEU A 91 7.67 -15.52 12.68
CA LEU A 91 6.73 -15.51 13.81
C LEU A 91 5.33 -15.08 13.37
N ALA A 92 5.23 -14.07 12.49
CA ALA A 92 3.96 -13.61 11.95
C ALA A 92 3.27 -14.68 11.08
N CYS A 93 4.00 -15.40 10.22
CA CYS A 93 3.47 -16.52 9.45
C CYS A 93 2.89 -17.61 10.38
N PHE A 94 3.60 -17.93 11.45
CA PHE A 94 3.14 -18.90 12.44
C PHE A 94 1.89 -18.41 13.19
N ILE A 95 1.89 -17.17 13.70
CA ILE A 95 0.72 -16.58 14.39
C ILE A 95 -0.48 -16.54 13.45
N ASN A 96 -0.31 -16.03 12.23
CA ASN A 96 -1.35 -15.96 11.21
C ASN A 96 -2.00 -17.33 10.96
N HIS A 97 -1.20 -18.40 10.89
CA HIS A 97 -1.72 -19.74 10.67
C HIS A 97 -2.54 -20.26 11.85
N TYR A 98 -2.06 -20.10 13.09
CA TYR A 98 -2.71 -20.67 14.27
C TYR A 98 -3.81 -19.79 14.88
N GLU A 99 -3.95 -18.54 14.45
CA GLU A 99 -5.04 -17.65 14.86
C GLU A 99 -6.35 -17.99 14.12
N GLU A 100 -6.28 -18.80 13.08
CA GLU A 100 -7.46 -19.32 12.38
C GLU A 100 -8.42 -20.07 13.33
N PRO A 101 -9.72 -19.75 13.32
CA PRO A 101 -10.71 -20.42 14.16
C PRO A 101 -10.66 -21.95 14.02
N GLY A 102 -10.65 -22.64 15.16
CA GLY A 102 -10.68 -24.10 15.21
C GLY A 102 -9.32 -24.80 14.98
N ARG A 103 -8.21 -24.06 14.81
CA ARG A 103 -6.86 -24.66 14.80
C ARG A 103 -6.25 -24.71 16.20
N PRO A 104 -5.91 -25.91 16.71
CA PRO A 104 -5.22 -26.02 17.99
C PRO A 104 -3.75 -25.64 17.86
N TYR A 105 -3.23 -24.89 18.84
CA TYR A 105 -1.79 -24.59 18.94
C TYR A 105 -0.97 -25.89 19.06
N PRO A 106 0.29 -25.94 18.56
CA PRO A 106 1.09 -27.15 18.65
C PRO A 106 1.32 -27.62 20.09
N SER A 107 0.79 -28.79 20.43
CA SER A 107 1.03 -29.47 21.69
C SER A 107 2.26 -30.39 21.63
N PRO A 108 2.89 -30.69 22.78
CA PRO A 108 3.96 -31.69 22.88
C PRO A 108 3.54 -33.06 22.32
N GLY A 109 4.49 -33.81 21.74
CA GLY A 109 4.25 -35.11 21.09
C GLY A 109 5.32 -35.42 20.05
N ARG A 110 4.94 -36.01 18.90
CA ARG A 110 5.83 -36.22 17.74
C ARG A 110 6.00 -34.95 16.88
N LYS A 111 6.06 -33.78 17.53
CA LYS A 111 6.24 -32.47 16.88
C LYS A 111 7.58 -31.88 17.29
N TYR A 112 8.37 -31.45 16.32
CA TYR A 112 9.73 -30.97 16.51
C TYR A 112 9.90 -29.60 15.86
N VAL A 113 10.70 -28.74 16.49
CA VAL A 113 11.03 -27.41 15.97
C VAL A 113 12.50 -27.38 15.60
N VAL A 114 12.79 -26.96 14.38
CA VAL A 114 14.14 -26.81 13.83
C VAL A 114 14.32 -25.36 13.43
N GLY A 115 15.37 -24.70 13.91
CA GLY A 115 15.72 -23.36 13.50
C GLY A 115 17.19 -23.27 13.08
N LEU A 116 17.46 -22.58 11.98
CA LEU A 116 18.81 -22.33 11.48
C LEU A 116 19.11 -20.84 11.53
N CYS A 117 20.29 -20.47 12.03
CA CYS A 117 20.70 -19.08 12.21
C CYS A 117 19.55 -18.26 12.85
N THR A 118 19.04 -17.24 12.18
CA THR A 118 17.91 -16.42 12.64
C THR A 118 16.66 -17.23 12.99
N GLY A 119 16.39 -18.32 12.27
CA GLY A 119 15.28 -19.23 12.55
C GLY A 119 15.36 -19.91 13.92
N ALA A 120 16.55 -20.02 14.52
CA ALA A 120 16.72 -20.53 15.88
C ALA A 120 16.07 -19.62 16.93
N LEU A 121 16.01 -18.31 16.67
CA LEU A 121 15.34 -17.33 17.53
C LEU A 121 13.81 -17.55 17.52
N ALA A 122 13.22 -17.71 16.33
CA ALA A 122 11.79 -18.00 16.18
C ALA A 122 11.43 -19.36 16.80
N ALA A 123 12.29 -20.37 16.58
CA ALA A 123 12.16 -21.68 17.18
C ALA A 123 12.15 -21.65 18.72
N ALA A 124 12.99 -20.81 19.34
CA ALA A 124 13.02 -20.64 20.79
C ALA A 124 11.70 -20.08 21.34
N ALA A 125 11.10 -19.08 20.67
CA ALA A 125 9.82 -18.48 21.11
C ALA A 125 8.65 -19.45 21.01
N ILE A 126 8.53 -20.15 19.88
CA ILE A 126 7.44 -21.09 19.60
C ILE A 126 7.54 -22.31 20.51
N SER A 127 8.74 -22.86 20.67
CA SER A 127 8.95 -24.00 21.56
C SER A 127 8.65 -23.66 23.03
N SER A 128 8.82 -22.40 23.45
CA SER A 128 8.58 -21.95 24.83
C SER A 128 7.14 -21.53 25.13
N SER A 129 6.24 -21.65 24.15
CA SER A 129 4.85 -21.20 24.24
C SER A 129 3.88 -22.36 24.09
N SER A 130 2.72 -22.29 24.75
CA SER A 130 1.65 -23.29 24.62
C SER A 130 0.36 -22.74 24.00
N SER A 131 0.31 -21.43 23.77
CA SER A 131 -0.81 -20.73 23.12
C SER A 131 -0.31 -19.48 22.40
N LEU A 132 -1.16 -18.88 21.55
CA LEU A 132 -0.85 -17.61 20.91
C LEU A 132 -0.71 -16.45 21.89
N SER A 133 -1.48 -16.45 22.98
CA SER A 133 -1.39 -15.41 24.01
C SER A 133 -0.06 -15.44 24.77
N GLU A 134 0.52 -16.63 24.99
CA GLU A 134 1.87 -16.79 25.54
C GLU A 134 2.95 -16.46 24.50
N LEU A 135 2.72 -16.85 23.23
CA LEU A 135 3.66 -16.58 22.14
C LEU A 135 3.81 -15.09 21.86
N LEU A 136 2.72 -14.31 21.88
CA LEU A 136 2.74 -12.90 21.50
C LEU A 136 3.86 -12.09 22.19
N PRO A 137 3.94 -12.02 23.54
CA PRO A 137 4.97 -11.23 24.20
C PRO A 137 6.37 -11.85 24.02
N ALA A 138 6.49 -13.18 23.95
CA ALA A 138 7.77 -13.86 23.68
C ALA A 138 8.28 -13.56 22.26
N ALA A 139 7.38 -13.54 21.28
CA ALA A 139 7.67 -13.24 19.88
C ALA A 139 8.14 -11.79 19.70
N VAL A 140 7.44 -10.82 20.33
CA VAL A 140 7.86 -9.41 20.31
C VAL A 140 9.26 -9.25 20.92
N TYR A 141 9.52 -9.96 22.01
CA TYR A 141 10.85 -9.99 22.64
C TYR A 141 11.91 -10.61 21.72
N THR A 142 11.59 -11.70 21.03
CA THR A 142 12.48 -12.32 20.05
C THR A 142 12.84 -11.36 18.91
N VAL A 143 11.89 -10.54 18.42
CA VAL A 143 12.18 -9.51 17.41
C VAL A 143 13.15 -8.45 17.95
N GLN A 144 13.03 -8.08 19.22
CA GLN A 144 13.99 -7.18 19.88
C GLN A 144 15.40 -7.75 19.88
N VAL A 145 15.54 -9.02 20.28
CA VAL A 145 16.81 -9.75 20.32
C VAL A 145 17.40 -9.89 18.92
N ALA A 146 16.57 -10.23 17.94
CA ALA A 146 16.97 -10.34 16.53
C ALA A 146 17.55 -9.03 15.98
N LEU A 147 16.93 -7.88 16.29
CA LEU A 147 17.46 -6.58 15.89
C LEU A 147 18.82 -6.28 16.53
N ARG A 148 18.97 -6.53 17.83
CA ARG A 148 20.25 -6.32 18.53
C ARG A 148 21.35 -7.23 18.01
N LEU A 149 21.02 -8.48 17.73
CA LEU A 149 21.93 -9.43 17.10
C LEU A 149 22.43 -8.90 15.76
N GLY A 150 21.51 -8.42 14.90
CA GLY A 150 21.88 -7.80 13.63
C GLY A 150 22.75 -6.56 13.79
N LEU A 151 22.44 -5.68 14.75
CA LEU A 151 23.19 -4.45 15.01
C LEU A 151 24.61 -4.73 15.50
N LEU A 152 24.76 -5.69 16.42
CA LEU A 152 26.06 -6.13 16.92
C LEU A 152 26.91 -6.76 15.80
N ALA A 153 26.31 -7.62 14.99
CA ALA A 153 27.00 -8.21 13.84
C ALA A 153 27.45 -7.14 12.83
N ASN A 154 26.63 -6.10 12.62
CA ASN A 154 27.00 -4.99 11.75
C ASN A 154 28.11 -4.10 12.34
N ASP A 155 28.07 -3.77 13.64
CA ASP A 155 29.16 -3.05 14.32
C ASP A 155 30.48 -3.82 14.25
N MET A 156 30.44 -5.16 14.37
CA MET A 156 31.62 -5.99 14.18
C MET A 156 32.13 -5.94 12.73
N LYS A 157 31.23 -6.02 11.76
CA LYS A 157 31.59 -5.84 10.34
C LYS A 157 32.32 -4.52 10.13
N ASP A 158 31.80 -3.42 10.67
CA ASP A 158 32.38 -2.08 10.47
C ASP A 158 33.76 -1.91 11.16
N ARG A 159 34.09 -2.77 12.13
CA ARG A 159 35.42 -2.83 12.77
C ARG A 159 36.43 -3.66 11.97
N ILE A 160 35.96 -4.73 11.32
CA ILE A 160 36.80 -5.66 10.55
C ILE A 160 37.06 -5.11 9.14
N GLU A 161 36.05 -4.50 8.51
CA GLU A 161 36.16 -3.90 7.18
C GLU A 161 36.07 -2.37 7.24
N THR A 162 37.03 -1.68 6.62
CA THR A 162 36.92 -0.23 6.41
C THR A 162 35.89 0.04 5.32
N PRO A 163 34.94 0.97 5.50
CA PRO A 163 33.93 1.29 4.48
C PRO A 163 34.61 1.68 3.16
N THR A 164 34.43 0.88 2.11
CA THR A 164 34.80 1.26 0.74
C THR A 164 33.59 1.92 0.06
N GLN A 165 33.81 2.75 -0.97
CA GLN A 165 32.73 3.44 -1.70
C GLN A 165 31.80 2.51 -2.51
N GLU A 166 32.07 1.21 -2.54
CA GLU A 166 31.23 0.21 -3.23
C GLU A 166 30.14 -0.33 -2.30
N SER A 167 29.03 -0.80 -2.89
CA SER A 167 27.88 -1.40 -2.20
C SER A 167 28.29 -2.41 -1.12
N PRO A 168 27.50 -2.59 -0.04
CA PRO A 168 27.82 -3.56 1.00
C PRO A 168 28.10 -4.94 0.39
N ARG A 169 29.31 -5.46 0.58
CA ARG A 169 29.71 -6.79 0.08
C ARG A 169 28.92 -7.87 0.83
N GLU A 170 28.60 -8.96 0.13
CA GLU A 170 28.06 -10.16 0.76
C GLU A 170 29.13 -10.77 1.68
N TRP A 171 28.83 -10.86 2.98
CA TRP A 171 29.72 -11.43 4.01
C TRP A 171 29.60 -12.96 4.14
N SER A 172 28.76 -13.58 3.31
CA SER A 172 28.55 -15.01 3.27
C SER A 172 28.48 -15.45 1.82
N ALA A 173 29.34 -16.39 1.43
CA ALA A 173 29.34 -17.00 0.11
C ALA A 173 29.26 -18.52 0.26
N ALA A 174 28.42 -19.15 -0.56
CA ALA A 174 28.33 -20.60 -0.61
C ALA A 174 29.47 -21.16 -1.49
N PHE A 175 30.32 -22.00 -0.93
CA PHE A 175 31.39 -22.70 -1.65
C PHE A 175 31.06 -24.18 -1.76
N PHE A 176 31.00 -24.70 -2.99
CA PHE A 176 30.61 -26.10 -3.25
C PHE A 176 31.79 -27.09 -3.21
N ASP A 177 33.04 -26.60 -3.26
CA ASP A 177 34.25 -27.43 -3.46
C ASP A 177 35.33 -27.25 -2.35
N MET A 178 34.95 -26.86 -1.13
CA MET A 178 35.89 -26.61 -0.03
C MET A 178 35.57 -27.47 1.21
N THR A 179 36.60 -27.97 1.90
CA THR A 179 36.43 -28.82 3.09
C THR A 179 36.20 -27.98 4.35
N GLU A 180 35.37 -28.50 5.27
CA GLU A 180 34.99 -27.83 6.54
C GLU A 180 36.20 -27.34 7.36
N ALA A 181 37.28 -28.14 7.41
CA ALA A 181 38.50 -27.80 8.14
C ALA A 181 39.22 -26.55 7.58
N ALA A 182 39.12 -26.29 6.28
CA ALA A 182 39.70 -25.11 5.65
C ALA A 182 38.89 -23.84 5.94
N ALA A 183 37.56 -23.94 6.06
CA ALA A 183 36.68 -22.83 6.41
C ALA A 183 36.85 -22.38 7.88
N VAL A 184 36.95 -23.34 8.80
CA VAL A 184 37.08 -23.08 10.25
C VAL A 184 38.41 -22.39 10.59
N SER A 185 39.49 -22.68 9.86
CA SER A 185 40.80 -22.03 10.08
C SER A 185 40.81 -20.54 9.75
N ALA A 186 39.81 -20.03 9.00
CA ALA A 186 39.70 -18.62 8.62
C ALA A 186 38.89 -17.77 9.63
N LEU A 187 38.22 -18.38 10.60
CA LEU A 187 37.27 -17.73 11.53
C LEU A 187 37.84 -17.43 12.93
N VAL A 188 39.16 -17.55 13.11
CA VAL A 188 39.80 -17.39 14.44
C VAL A 188 40.09 -15.91 14.73
N GLU A 189 39.02 -15.14 14.98
CA GLU A 189 39.06 -13.92 15.79
C GLU A 189 37.64 -13.55 16.23
N PHE A 190 37.16 -14.18 17.31
CA PHE A 190 35.90 -13.79 17.96
C PHE A 190 36.01 -14.04 19.48
N ASP A 191 35.94 -12.99 20.29
CA ASP A 191 35.96 -13.07 21.76
C ASP A 191 34.52 -13.00 22.31
N SER A 192 34.10 -14.02 23.07
CA SER A 192 32.79 -14.67 22.80
C SER A 192 31.72 -14.60 23.89
N VAL A 193 32.02 -14.06 25.09
CA VAL A 193 31.05 -14.08 26.22
C VAL A 193 30.37 -12.72 26.40
N THR A 194 31.13 -11.63 26.29
CA THR A 194 30.62 -10.27 26.54
C THR A 194 29.56 -9.85 25.52
N ASP A 195 29.69 -10.28 24.27
CA ASP A 195 28.82 -9.85 23.18
C ASP A 195 27.47 -10.58 23.16
N VAL A 196 27.43 -11.85 23.60
CA VAL A 196 26.17 -12.58 23.83
C VAL A 196 25.39 -11.92 24.97
N GLU A 197 26.06 -11.55 26.06
CA GLU A 197 25.41 -10.85 27.18
C GLU A 197 24.95 -9.45 26.78
N LYS A 198 25.70 -8.67 26.00
CA LYS A 198 25.24 -7.35 25.49
C LYS A 198 23.95 -7.42 24.67
N VAL A 199 23.78 -8.45 23.85
CA VAL A 199 22.53 -8.67 23.09
C VAL A 199 21.36 -8.88 24.06
N LEU A 200 21.61 -9.58 25.17
CA LEU A 200 20.62 -9.99 26.17
C LEU A 200 20.53 -9.03 27.38
N GLU A 201 21.39 -8.03 27.54
CA GLU A 201 21.57 -7.23 28.77
C GLU A 201 20.35 -6.37 29.17
N ALA A 202 19.36 -6.20 28.28
CA ALA A 202 18.10 -5.53 28.64
C ALA A 202 16.96 -6.49 28.98
N THR A 203 17.24 -7.79 29.10
CA THR A 203 16.25 -8.75 29.60
C THR A 203 16.03 -8.49 31.09
N ASN A 204 14.79 -8.40 31.56
CA ASN A 204 14.52 -8.70 32.97
C ASN A 204 14.48 -10.24 33.11
N PRO A 205 15.54 -10.90 33.61
CA PRO A 205 15.66 -12.37 33.57
C PRO A 205 14.57 -13.04 34.42
N VAL A 206 13.99 -12.30 35.36
CA VAL A 206 12.94 -12.77 36.28
C VAL A 206 11.61 -12.99 35.56
N THR A 207 11.32 -12.23 34.50
CA THR A 207 10.02 -12.32 33.79
C THR A 207 9.94 -13.57 32.91
N TRP A 208 11.04 -13.93 32.27
CA TRP A 208 11.09 -14.96 31.23
C TRP A 208 11.60 -16.32 31.68
N SER A 209 12.20 -16.41 32.87
CA SER A 209 12.69 -17.66 33.47
C SER A 209 11.59 -18.68 33.79
N ARG A 210 10.31 -18.29 33.76
CA ARG A 210 9.15 -19.17 34.00
C ARG A 210 8.64 -19.89 32.75
N TYR A 211 9.08 -19.48 31.56
CA TYR A 211 8.65 -20.05 30.29
C TYR A 211 9.64 -21.14 29.88
N ASN A 212 9.30 -22.41 30.11
CA ASN A 212 10.16 -23.55 29.73
C ASN A 212 9.72 -24.14 28.41
N ALA A 213 10.66 -24.71 27.66
CA ALA A 213 10.33 -25.34 26.38
C ALA A 213 9.30 -26.46 26.55
N LYS A 214 8.29 -26.43 25.68
CA LYS A 214 7.18 -27.38 25.54
C LYS A 214 7.33 -28.24 24.30
N LEU A 215 8.13 -27.81 23.33
CA LEU A 215 8.49 -28.59 22.14
C LEU A 215 10.01 -28.83 22.12
N PRO A 216 10.46 -30.03 21.69
CA PRO A 216 11.87 -30.29 21.48
C PRO A 216 12.42 -29.42 20.33
N VAL A 217 13.54 -28.74 20.59
CA VAL A 217 14.26 -27.91 19.63
C VAL A 217 15.52 -28.63 19.17
N LEU A 218 15.71 -28.72 17.86
CA LEU A 218 16.93 -29.24 17.26
C LEU A 218 17.91 -28.09 16.99
N SER A 219 19.13 -28.23 17.49
CA SER A 219 20.26 -27.31 17.27
C SER A 219 20.56 -27.15 15.79
N GLY A 220 20.68 -25.92 15.29
CA GLY A 220 21.22 -25.69 13.94
C GLY A 220 22.72 -25.99 13.85
N ALA A 221 23.44 -25.86 14.97
CA ALA A 221 24.88 -26.08 15.05
C ALA A 221 25.28 -27.55 15.31
N THR A 222 24.53 -28.28 16.13
CA THR A 222 24.93 -29.64 16.57
C THR A 222 24.02 -30.76 16.09
N GLY A 223 22.84 -30.44 15.54
CA GLY A 223 21.78 -31.42 15.23
C GLY A 223 21.14 -32.08 16.45
N LYS A 224 21.63 -31.85 17.67
CA LYS A 224 21.10 -32.50 18.89
C LYS A 224 19.75 -31.90 19.28
N SER A 225 18.80 -32.79 19.57
CA SER A 225 17.51 -32.43 20.18
C SER A 225 17.73 -32.05 21.64
N ASP A 226 17.15 -30.94 22.05
CA ASP A 226 17.18 -30.45 23.42
C ASP A 226 15.82 -29.88 23.81
N TRP A 227 15.51 -29.97 25.09
CA TRP A 227 14.36 -29.31 25.70
C TRP A 227 14.74 -27.97 26.33
N GLY A 228 16.02 -27.60 26.34
CA GLY A 228 16.56 -26.29 26.69
C GLY A 228 15.78 -25.54 27.76
N GLY A 229 16.21 -25.69 29.02
CA GLY A 229 15.55 -25.17 30.24
C GLY A 229 14.47 -24.11 30.06
N SER A 230 14.86 -22.83 30.18
CA SER A 230 13.95 -21.68 30.04
C SER A 230 14.07 -21.01 28.67
N PHE A 231 13.10 -20.19 28.29
CA PHE A 231 13.07 -19.37 27.08
C PHE A 231 14.34 -18.53 26.93
N VAL A 232 14.82 -17.94 28.03
CA VAL A 232 16.08 -17.18 28.05
C VAL A 232 17.28 -18.07 27.73
N SER A 233 17.30 -19.29 28.27
CA SER A 233 18.37 -20.27 27.99
C SER A 233 18.38 -20.69 26.52
N LEU A 234 17.21 -20.89 25.92
CA LEU A 234 17.07 -21.17 24.50
C LEU A 234 17.48 -19.99 23.62
N LEU A 235 17.13 -18.76 23.99
CA LEU A 235 17.58 -17.55 23.28
C LEU A 235 19.10 -17.36 23.39
N HIS A 236 19.69 -17.57 24.57
CA HIS A 236 21.14 -17.50 24.79
C HIS A 236 21.88 -18.46 23.87
N ARG A 237 21.39 -19.70 23.82
CA ARG A 237 21.88 -20.70 22.87
C ARG A 237 21.69 -20.27 21.42
N ALA A 238 20.51 -19.80 21.02
CA ALA A 238 20.24 -19.40 19.65
C ALA A 238 21.14 -18.23 19.20
N VAL A 239 21.35 -17.22 20.05
CA VAL A 239 22.29 -16.11 19.81
C VAL A 239 23.72 -16.62 19.68
N ARG A 240 24.14 -17.53 20.56
CA ARG A 240 25.45 -18.19 20.46
C ARG A 240 25.59 -18.98 19.16
N GLU A 241 24.59 -19.76 18.75
CA GLU A 241 24.59 -20.49 17.49
C GLU A 241 24.68 -19.55 16.27
N CYS A 242 24.13 -18.33 16.36
CA CYS A 242 24.24 -17.35 15.27
C CYS A 242 25.63 -16.69 15.18
N LEU A 243 26.29 -16.44 16.32
CA LEU A 243 27.55 -15.69 16.37
C LEU A 243 28.80 -16.58 16.36
N MET A 244 28.72 -17.75 16.99
CA MET A 244 29.91 -18.51 17.40
C MET A 244 30.04 -19.88 16.76
N GLU A 245 28.94 -20.49 16.33
CA GLU A 245 28.92 -21.88 15.90
C GLU A 245 28.60 -21.97 14.41
N PRO A 246 29.31 -22.81 13.62
CA PRO A 246 28.97 -22.99 12.22
C PRO A 246 27.63 -23.72 12.07
N VAL A 247 26.82 -23.30 11.10
CA VAL A 247 25.58 -24.01 10.74
C VAL A 247 25.93 -25.38 10.16
N ARG A 248 25.43 -26.47 10.75
CA ARG A 248 25.69 -27.85 10.32
C ARG A 248 24.42 -28.52 9.80
N TRP A 249 24.02 -28.16 8.58
CA TRP A 249 22.79 -28.69 7.97
C TRP A 249 22.78 -30.23 7.89
N ASP A 250 23.89 -30.85 7.49
CA ASP A 250 24.00 -32.31 7.41
C ASP A 250 23.71 -32.98 8.77
N GLY A 251 24.22 -32.40 9.86
CA GLY A 251 23.98 -32.88 11.21
C GLY A 251 22.52 -32.74 11.64
N VAL A 252 21.84 -31.67 11.23
CA VAL A 252 20.40 -31.45 11.47
C VAL A 252 19.57 -32.48 10.71
N SER A 253 19.82 -32.61 9.41
CA SER A 253 19.15 -33.56 8.52
C SER A 253 19.30 -35.02 9.00
N ASP A 254 20.52 -35.41 9.38
CA ASP A 254 20.82 -36.72 9.93
C ASP A 254 20.11 -36.99 11.26
N SER A 255 19.98 -35.96 12.10
CA SER A 255 19.35 -36.11 13.40
C SER A 255 17.84 -36.28 13.28
N VAL A 256 17.17 -35.51 12.41
CA VAL A 256 15.76 -35.71 12.08
C VAL A 256 15.53 -37.11 11.50
N THR A 257 16.40 -37.55 10.61
CA THR A 257 16.43 -38.89 10.02
C THR A 257 16.55 -39.99 11.09
N LYS A 258 17.48 -39.86 12.04
CA LYS A 258 17.66 -40.80 13.16
C LYS A 258 16.43 -40.84 14.07
N ILE A 259 15.84 -39.69 14.38
CA ILE A 259 14.61 -39.59 15.17
C ILE A 259 13.46 -40.31 14.45
N ALA A 260 13.23 -40.02 13.17
CA ALA A 260 12.18 -40.65 12.37
C ALA A 260 12.33 -42.18 12.30
N ARG A 261 13.56 -42.69 12.12
CA ARG A 261 13.86 -44.14 12.17
C ARG A 261 13.55 -44.75 13.54
N SER A 262 14.01 -44.11 14.62
CA SER A 262 13.85 -44.60 15.99
C SER A 262 12.39 -44.70 16.44
N LEU A 263 11.53 -43.82 15.90
CA LEU A 263 10.10 -43.74 16.23
C LEU A 263 9.20 -44.50 15.24
N GLU A 264 9.80 -45.21 14.27
CA GLU A 264 9.13 -45.97 13.20
C GLU A 264 8.04 -45.14 12.48
N VAL A 265 8.36 -43.88 12.19
CA VAL A 265 7.41 -42.91 11.62
C VAL A 265 7.10 -43.27 10.17
N LYS A 266 5.82 -43.45 9.84
CA LYS A 266 5.40 -43.79 8.46
C LYS A 266 5.23 -42.57 7.57
N CYS A 267 4.96 -41.40 8.17
CA CYS A 267 4.80 -40.15 7.47
C CYS A 267 5.29 -38.95 8.31
N VAL A 268 6.22 -38.17 7.75
CA VAL A 268 6.69 -36.90 8.31
C VAL A 268 6.06 -35.74 7.54
N ALA A 269 5.38 -34.84 8.25
CA ALA A 269 4.96 -33.55 7.72
C ALA A 269 6.05 -32.50 7.99
N VAL A 270 6.61 -31.90 6.95
CA VAL A 270 7.56 -30.80 7.03
C VAL A 270 6.81 -29.51 6.76
N THR A 271 6.78 -28.62 7.76
CA THR A 271 6.14 -27.31 7.68
C THR A 271 7.21 -26.24 7.57
N PRO A 272 7.59 -25.79 6.36
CA PRO A 272 8.52 -24.69 6.18
C PRO A 272 7.91 -23.36 6.61
N VAL A 273 8.73 -22.53 7.26
CA VAL A 273 8.36 -21.18 7.68
C VAL A 273 9.51 -20.22 7.38
N GLY A 274 9.37 -19.42 6.32
CA GLY A 274 10.40 -18.48 5.86
C GLY A 274 11.73 -19.18 5.55
N THR A 275 11.70 -20.20 4.70
CA THR A 275 12.85 -21.03 4.32
C THR A 275 12.60 -21.69 2.95
N ASN A 276 13.69 -22.07 2.27
CA ASN A 276 13.68 -22.87 1.04
C ASN A 276 14.27 -24.29 1.24
N LEU A 277 14.48 -24.70 2.50
CA LEU A 277 15.20 -25.93 2.86
C LEU A 277 14.33 -27.18 2.92
N GLU A 278 13.01 -27.05 2.72
CA GLU A 278 12.05 -28.15 2.73
C GLU A 278 12.37 -29.21 1.67
N HIS A 279 12.90 -28.82 0.52
CA HIS A 279 13.28 -29.75 -0.54
C HIS A 279 14.51 -30.58 -0.16
N SER A 280 15.50 -29.96 0.47
CA SER A 280 16.69 -30.65 0.99
C SER A 280 16.31 -31.63 2.10
N MET A 281 15.54 -31.16 3.09
CA MET A 281 15.03 -32.01 4.18
C MET A 281 14.16 -33.17 3.66
N SER A 282 13.31 -32.90 2.67
CA SER A 282 12.51 -33.94 2.01
C SER A 282 13.41 -34.97 1.34
N SER A 283 14.47 -34.56 0.65
CA SER A 283 15.41 -35.47 0.00
C SER A 283 16.05 -36.44 0.98
N SER A 284 16.49 -35.96 2.15
CA SER A 284 17.13 -36.81 3.18
C SER A 284 16.18 -37.83 3.82
N LEU A 285 14.88 -37.52 3.87
CA LEU A 285 13.86 -38.38 4.51
C LEU A 285 13.16 -39.34 3.54
N LYS A 286 13.22 -39.10 2.23
CA LYS A 286 12.48 -39.87 1.19
C LYS A 286 12.73 -41.38 1.24
N ASP A 287 13.96 -41.79 1.54
CA ASP A 287 14.34 -43.22 1.55
C ASP A 287 13.89 -43.96 2.81
N ILE A 288 13.31 -43.25 3.78
CA ILE A 288 13.02 -43.77 5.12
C ILE A 288 11.53 -43.73 5.41
N THR A 289 10.86 -42.66 4.99
CA THR A 289 9.46 -42.40 5.34
C THR A 289 8.79 -41.55 4.27
N LYS A 290 7.45 -41.56 4.24
CA LYS A 290 6.72 -40.66 3.35
C LYS A 290 6.86 -39.23 3.86
N VAL A 291 7.29 -38.31 3.00
CA VAL A 291 7.38 -36.88 3.35
C VAL A 291 6.21 -36.12 2.74
N GLN A 292 5.55 -35.29 3.54
CA GLN A 292 4.55 -34.31 3.08
C GLN A 292 5.06 -32.92 3.39
N ILE A 293 5.16 -32.05 2.38
CA ILE A 293 5.49 -30.64 2.58
C ILE A 293 4.18 -29.90 2.78
N GLU A 294 4.01 -29.31 3.96
CA GLU A 294 2.80 -28.61 4.37
C GLU A 294 3.15 -27.18 4.76
N PRO A 295 3.27 -26.26 3.77
CA PRO A 295 3.49 -24.86 4.07
C PRO A 295 2.33 -24.31 4.90
N LEU A 296 2.63 -23.35 5.77
CA LEU A 296 1.60 -22.64 6.51
C LEU A 296 0.70 -21.91 5.51
N LYS A 297 -0.49 -22.46 5.25
CA LYS A 297 -1.49 -21.79 4.41
C LYS A 297 -2.10 -20.64 5.20
N SER A 298 -2.10 -19.44 4.63
CA SER A 298 -3.13 -18.45 4.92
C SER A 298 -4.44 -18.96 4.33
N SER A 299 -5.53 -18.93 5.09
CA SER A 299 -6.83 -19.09 4.49
C SER A 299 -7.32 -17.70 4.06
N ASP A 300 -7.45 -17.48 2.77
CA ASP A 300 -8.17 -16.32 2.22
C ASP A 300 -9.69 -16.55 2.34
N SER A 301 -10.16 -17.14 3.44
CA SER A 301 -11.59 -17.36 3.61
C SER A 301 -12.24 -16.03 3.97
N PRO A 302 -13.18 -15.51 3.16
CA PRO A 302 -14.04 -14.41 3.55
C PRO A 302 -15.08 -14.98 4.51
N LEU A 303 -14.67 -15.28 5.75
CA LEU A 303 -15.61 -15.58 6.82
C LEU A 303 -15.85 -14.29 7.58
N PHE A 304 -17.13 -13.92 7.58
CA PHE A 304 -17.75 -12.77 8.19
C PHE A 304 -17.32 -12.60 9.65
N ASP A 305 -16.27 -11.83 9.88
CA ASP A 305 -15.97 -11.24 11.18
C ASP A 305 -15.71 -9.75 10.98
N THR A 306 -16.46 -8.94 11.71
CA THR A 306 -16.43 -7.48 11.67
C THR A 306 -15.00 -6.97 11.87
N VAL A 307 -14.42 -6.35 10.84
CA VAL A 307 -13.11 -5.70 10.92
C VAL A 307 -13.19 -4.61 12.01
N PRO A 308 -12.19 -4.47 12.90
CA PRO A 308 -12.17 -3.37 13.86
C PRO A 308 -12.37 -2.02 13.16
N VAL A 309 -13.21 -1.17 13.75
CA VAL A 309 -13.71 0.12 13.20
C VAL A 309 -12.61 1.04 12.63
N GLY A 310 -11.34 0.87 13.06
CA GLY A 310 -10.21 1.68 12.58
C GLY A 310 -9.57 1.26 11.25
N LYS A 311 -9.91 0.11 10.64
CA LYS A 311 -9.29 -0.39 9.39
C LYS A 311 -10.30 -0.96 8.36
N ALA A 312 -11.59 -0.62 8.49
CA ALA A 312 -12.62 -1.12 7.57
C ALA A 312 -12.49 -0.48 6.18
N LYS A 313 -12.58 -1.31 5.12
CA LYS A 313 -12.66 -0.83 3.72
C LYS A 313 -13.93 0.01 3.54
N LEU A 314 -13.87 1.07 2.74
CA LEU A 314 -15.01 1.95 2.49
C LEU A 314 -15.59 1.72 1.09
N ALA A 315 -16.89 1.49 0.97
CA ALA A 315 -17.59 1.33 -0.29
C ALA A 315 -18.18 2.66 -0.77
N ILE A 316 -17.98 2.98 -2.05
CA ILE A 316 -18.73 4.04 -2.72
C ILE A 316 -20.01 3.41 -3.26
N VAL A 317 -21.16 3.79 -2.70
CA VAL A 317 -22.46 3.17 -3.03
C VAL A 317 -23.29 3.98 -4.02
N GLY A 318 -22.92 5.25 -4.25
CA GLY A 318 -23.60 6.08 -5.23
C GLY A 318 -22.77 7.30 -5.60
N MET A 319 -23.03 7.85 -6.77
CA MET A 319 -22.45 9.11 -7.22
C MET A 319 -23.47 9.93 -8.01
N SER A 320 -23.39 11.24 -7.91
CA SER A 320 -24.11 12.18 -8.77
C SER A 320 -23.27 13.43 -8.96
N GLY A 321 -23.39 14.07 -10.12
CA GLY A 321 -22.64 15.28 -10.40
C GLY A 321 -23.15 16.02 -11.64
N ARG A 322 -22.62 17.23 -11.78
CA ARG A 322 -22.75 18.12 -12.93
C ARG A 322 -21.35 18.62 -13.28
N PHE A 323 -20.99 18.42 -14.52
CA PHE A 323 -19.70 18.84 -15.08
C PHE A 323 -19.96 19.73 -16.29
N PRO A 324 -18.96 20.50 -16.77
CA PRO A 324 -19.12 21.34 -17.96
C PRO A 324 -19.65 20.53 -19.14
N GLU A 325 -20.74 21.01 -19.74
CA GLU A 325 -21.51 20.35 -20.83
C GLU A 325 -22.07 18.95 -20.51
N ALA A 326 -21.99 18.51 -19.25
CA ALA A 326 -22.42 17.18 -18.82
C ALA A 326 -23.38 17.26 -17.62
N PRO A 327 -24.71 17.24 -17.87
CA PRO A 327 -25.71 17.34 -16.81
C PRO A 327 -25.89 16.03 -16.01
N THR A 328 -25.23 14.94 -16.36
CA THR A 328 -25.25 13.69 -15.57
C THR A 328 -23.88 13.01 -15.62
N PRO A 329 -23.57 12.07 -14.70
CA PRO A 329 -22.38 11.24 -14.81
C PRO A 329 -22.29 10.48 -16.14
N GLU A 330 -23.43 10.01 -16.68
CA GLU A 330 -23.47 9.35 -17.98
C GLU A 330 -23.10 10.31 -19.13
N ALA A 331 -23.62 11.54 -19.15
CA ALA A 331 -23.21 12.53 -20.15
C ALA A 331 -21.73 12.92 -20.00
N PHE A 332 -21.20 12.89 -18.78
CA PHE A 332 -19.76 13.08 -18.55
C PHE A 332 -18.94 11.93 -19.10
N TRP A 333 -19.42 10.69 -19.00
CA TRP A 333 -18.78 9.55 -19.64
C TRP A 333 -18.75 9.69 -21.17
N ASP A 334 -19.86 10.07 -21.81
CA ASP A 334 -19.92 10.23 -23.26
C ASP A 334 -18.86 11.25 -23.74
N LEU A 335 -18.74 12.38 -23.04
CA LEU A 335 -17.73 13.41 -23.28
C LEU A 335 -16.30 12.86 -23.17
N LEU A 336 -16.02 12.11 -22.09
CA LEU A 336 -14.71 11.48 -21.86
C LEU A 336 -14.39 10.45 -22.94
N TYR A 337 -15.34 9.58 -23.29
CA TYR A 337 -15.20 8.51 -24.26
C TYR A 337 -14.91 9.06 -25.67
N GLU A 338 -15.57 10.15 -26.05
CA GLU A 338 -15.32 10.87 -27.31
C GLU A 338 -14.04 11.73 -27.27
N GLY A 339 -13.43 11.93 -26.09
CA GLY A 339 -12.21 12.72 -25.94
C GLY A 339 -12.43 14.22 -26.14
N LEU A 340 -13.62 14.74 -25.80
CA LEU A 340 -13.97 16.13 -26.04
C LEU A 340 -13.26 17.09 -25.08
N ASP A 341 -12.91 18.27 -25.62
CA ASP A 341 -12.42 19.44 -24.88
C ASP A 341 -13.55 20.49 -24.86
N VAL A 342 -14.09 20.77 -23.67
CA VAL A 342 -15.26 21.65 -23.49
C VAL A 342 -14.90 23.06 -23.04
N CYS A 343 -13.63 23.45 -23.23
CA CYS A 343 -13.17 24.81 -22.94
C CYS A 343 -13.75 25.83 -23.91
N LYS A 344 -14.31 26.91 -23.37
CA LYS A 344 -14.94 28.01 -24.10
C LYS A 344 -14.58 29.36 -23.49
N GLU A 345 -14.85 30.43 -24.22
CA GLU A 345 -14.76 31.79 -23.67
C GLU A 345 -15.75 31.98 -22.50
N VAL A 346 -15.46 32.93 -21.60
CA VAL A 346 -16.38 33.31 -20.53
C VAL A 346 -17.76 33.67 -21.11
N PRO A 347 -18.85 33.01 -20.65
CA PRO A 347 -20.21 33.36 -21.07
C PRO A 347 -20.60 34.75 -20.58
N ALA A 348 -21.31 35.52 -21.42
CA ALA A 348 -21.80 36.86 -21.08
C ALA A 348 -22.72 36.88 -19.84
N LYS A 349 -23.34 35.74 -19.50
CA LYS A 349 -24.16 35.56 -18.28
C LYS A 349 -23.32 35.61 -16.98
N ARG A 350 -22.00 35.44 -17.05
CA ARG A 350 -21.08 35.56 -15.92
C ARG A 350 -20.54 36.98 -15.81
N TRP A 351 -19.77 37.40 -16.81
CA TRP A 351 -19.30 38.76 -17.00
C TRP A 351 -18.89 38.97 -18.46
N ASP A 352 -18.77 40.23 -18.90
CA ASP A 352 -18.19 40.54 -20.20
C ASP A 352 -16.66 40.48 -20.11
N TRP A 353 -16.06 39.43 -20.68
CA TRP A 353 -14.61 39.27 -20.64
C TRP A 353 -13.87 40.36 -21.42
N ARG A 354 -14.50 41.02 -22.40
CA ARG A 354 -13.85 42.06 -23.22
C ARG A 354 -13.46 43.29 -22.42
N THR A 355 -14.10 43.52 -21.27
CA THR A 355 -13.78 44.62 -20.35
C THR A 355 -12.75 44.23 -19.29
N HIS A 356 -12.48 42.93 -19.13
CA HIS A 356 -11.63 42.37 -18.06
C HIS A 356 -10.36 41.68 -18.57
N VAL A 357 -10.25 41.45 -19.88
CA VAL A 357 -9.11 40.74 -20.48
C VAL A 357 -8.39 41.64 -21.48
N THR A 358 -7.08 41.78 -21.31
CA THR A 358 -6.20 42.44 -22.28
C THR A 358 -5.14 41.47 -22.79
N PRO A 359 -4.64 41.63 -24.03
CA PRO A 359 -3.61 40.74 -24.57
C PRO A 359 -2.32 40.71 -23.73
N ASP A 360 -1.98 41.81 -23.06
CA ASP A 360 -0.82 41.91 -22.18
C ASP A 360 -1.11 41.50 -20.73
N GLY A 361 -2.39 41.37 -20.35
CA GLY A 361 -2.84 41.10 -18.98
C GLY A 361 -2.46 42.18 -17.97
N LYS A 362 -2.16 43.41 -18.43
CA LYS A 362 -1.73 44.52 -17.57
C LYS A 362 -2.90 45.42 -17.20
N GLY A 363 -3.00 45.77 -15.91
CA GLY A 363 -3.99 46.71 -15.40
C GLY A 363 -4.56 46.30 -14.04
N HIS A 364 -5.25 47.21 -13.38
CA HIS A 364 -5.97 46.91 -12.14
C HIS A 364 -7.18 46.01 -12.49
N ASN A 365 -7.29 44.86 -11.82
CA ASN A 365 -8.32 43.83 -12.06
C ASN A 365 -8.47 43.28 -13.50
N LEU A 366 -7.52 43.56 -14.39
CA LEU A 366 -7.44 42.96 -15.73
C LEU A 366 -6.56 41.70 -15.70
N GLY A 367 -6.90 40.72 -16.54
CA GLY A 367 -6.13 39.49 -16.76
C GLY A 367 -5.87 39.24 -18.25
N GLY A 368 -5.16 38.17 -18.59
CA GLY A 368 -4.83 37.77 -19.95
C GLY A 368 -5.51 36.51 -20.47
N SER A 369 -6.25 35.78 -19.62
CA SER A 369 -7.04 34.62 -20.04
C SER A 369 -8.53 34.93 -20.10
N LYS A 370 -9.20 34.36 -21.10
CA LYS A 370 -10.65 34.44 -21.32
C LYS A 370 -11.33 33.07 -21.29
N TRP A 371 -10.59 32.01 -20.95
CA TRP A 371 -10.98 30.62 -21.13
C TRP A 371 -11.54 30.02 -19.84
N GLY A 372 -12.51 29.12 -19.97
CA GLY A 372 -13.07 28.36 -18.85
C GLY A 372 -13.90 27.17 -19.33
N CYS A 373 -14.21 26.26 -18.40
CA CYS A 373 -15.18 25.20 -18.61
C CYS A 373 -16.38 25.45 -17.68
N TRP A 374 -17.57 25.65 -18.25
CA TRP A 374 -18.69 26.30 -17.56
C TRP A 374 -19.90 25.37 -17.39
N LEU A 375 -20.67 25.60 -16.32
CA LEU A 375 -21.99 25.01 -16.16
C LEU A 375 -23.06 25.94 -16.75
N ASP A 376 -23.71 25.50 -17.83
CA ASP A 376 -24.79 26.27 -18.50
C ASP A 376 -26.01 26.52 -17.60
N TYR A 377 -26.24 25.60 -16.66
CA TYR A 377 -27.43 25.56 -15.79
C TYR A 377 -27.12 25.94 -14.33
N ALA A 378 -26.06 26.71 -14.10
CA ALA A 378 -25.59 27.08 -12.76
C ALA A 378 -26.65 27.75 -11.87
N ASP A 379 -27.61 28.44 -12.47
CA ASP A 379 -28.71 29.17 -11.83
C ASP A 379 -30.00 28.33 -11.66
N GLN A 380 -30.04 27.09 -12.17
CA GLN A 380 -31.19 26.23 -12.03
C GLN A 380 -31.21 25.58 -10.64
N PHE A 381 -32.29 25.84 -9.89
CA PHE A 381 -32.51 25.29 -8.55
C PHE A 381 -34.03 25.14 -8.31
N ASP A 382 -34.45 24.07 -7.62
CA ASP A 382 -35.83 23.89 -7.18
C ASP A 382 -35.96 24.28 -5.70
N PRO A 383 -36.22 25.57 -5.38
CA PRO A 383 -36.24 26.02 -3.99
C PRO A 383 -37.39 25.40 -3.20
N ARG A 384 -38.52 25.09 -3.84
CA ARG A 384 -39.71 24.56 -3.15
C ARG A 384 -39.46 23.14 -2.66
N PHE A 385 -38.75 22.32 -3.43
CA PHE A 385 -38.35 20.98 -3.01
C PHE A 385 -37.53 21.01 -1.70
N PHE A 386 -36.61 21.98 -1.58
CA PHE A 386 -35.76 22.15 -0.39
C PHE A 386 -36.39 23.03 0.69
N SER A 387 -37.69 23.34 0.60
CA SER A 387 -38.39 24.22 1.55
C SER A 387 -37.75 25.62 1.70
N ILE A 388 -37.12 26.11 0.63
CA ILE A 388 -36.52 27.45 0.54
C ILE A 388 -37.48 28.38 -0.19
N SER A 389 -37.57 29.63 0.28
CA SER A 389 -38.44 30.61 -0.37
C SER A 389 -37.84 31.07 -1.73
N PRO A 390 -38.66 31.31 -2.77
CA PRO A 390 -38.16 31.85 -4.04
C PRO A 390 -37.46 33.22 -3.92
N LYS A 391 -37.67 33.95 -2.82
CA LYS A 391 -36.99 35.23 -2.53
C LYS A 391 -35.60 35.04 -1.92
N GLU A 392 -35.39 33.93 -1.23
CA GLU A 392 -34.13 33.57 -0.56
C GLU A 392 -33.18 32.86 -1.52
N ALA A 393 -33.71 32.01 -2.41
CA ALA A 393 -32.92 31.24 -3.36
C ALA A 393 -31.89 32.07 -4.18
N PRO A 394 -32.20 33.28 -4.69
CA PRO A 394 -31.22 34.09 -5.42
C PRO A 394 -30.09 34.69 -4.57
N GLN A 395 -30.23 34.72 -3.24
CA GLN A 395 -29.24 35.26 -2.31
C GLN A 395 -28.25 34.19 -1.82
N MET A 396 -28.60 32.92 -1.98
CA MET A 396 -27.73 31.81 -1.64
C MET A 396 -26.59 31.71 -2.66
N ASP A 397 -25.40 31.38 -2.18
CA ASP A 397 -24.33 30.93 -3.08
C ASP A 397 -24.85 29.71 -3.85
N PRO A 398 -24.79 29.69 -5.20
CA PRO A 398 -25.18 28.53 -5.98
C PRO A 398 -24.55 27.23 -5.45
N ALA A 399 -23.36 27.27 -4.86
CA ALA A 399 -22.69 26.13 -4.24
C ALA A 399 -23.37 25.58 -2.96
N GLN A 400 -24.02 26.43 -2.14
CA GLN A 400 -24.49 26.08 -0.78
C GLN A 400 -25.56 24.99 -0.71
N PRO A 401 -26.59 24.93 -1.59
CA PRO A 401 -27.59 23.86 -1.55
C PRO A 401 -27.04 22.45 -1.84
N ARG A 402 -25.73 22.32 -2.13
CA ARG A 402 -25.10 21.10 -2.65
C ARG A 402 -23.99 20.55 -1.74
N HIS A 403 -23.89 21.04 -0.50
CA HIS A 403 -22.90 20.56 0.48
C HIS A 403 -23.44 19.40 1.33
N THR A 404 -22.62 18.37 1.53
CA THR A 404 -22.69 17.48 2.70
C THR A 404 -21.30 17.39 3.35
N LEU A 405 -21.28 17.51 4.68
CA LEU A 405 -20.09 17.60 5.55
C LEU A 405 -19.93 16.33 6.40
N TRP A 406 -18.69 16.06 6.81
CA TRP A 406 -18.25 14.90 7.62
C TRP A 406 -18.20 15.17 9.13
N ARG A 407 -18.37 14.10 9.93
CA ARG A 407 -17.70 13.82 11.23
C ARG A 407 -17.57 12.31 11.47
N GLU A 408 -16.56 11.90 12.24
CA GLU A 408 -16.11 10.51 12.53
C GLU A 408 -17.09 9.58 13.30
N HIS A 409 -18.39 9.88 13.32
CA HIS A 409 -19.39 9.14 14.11
C HIS A 409 -20.61 8.71 13.28
N CYS A 410 -20.44 8.43 11.98
CA CYS A 410 -21.53 8.06 11.08
C CYS A 410 -21.28 6.75 10.32
N ASP A 411 -22.36 6.01 10.05
CA ASP A 411 -22.35 4.75 9.29
C ASP A 411 -22.46 4.99 7.77
N THR A 412 -22.99 6.15 7.38
CA THR A 412 -23.12 6.60 5.98
C THR A 412 -22.68 8.04 5.88
N ALA A 413 -21.86 8.36 4.88
CA ALA A 413 -21.31 9.69 4.64
C ALA A 413 -21.55 10.17 3.21
N GLY A 414 -21.90 11.45 3.05
CA GLY A 414 -21.90 12.13 1.76
C GLY A 414 -20.63 12.97 1.62
N ALA A 415 -19.79 12.66 0.63
CA ALA A 415 -18.57 13.40 0.34
C ALA A 415 -18.65 14.05 -1.04
N GLY A 416 -18.28 15.32 -1.17
CA GLY A 416 -18.41 16.03 -2.44
C GLY A 416 -17.58 17.30 -2.51
N GLY A 417 -17.62 17.94 -3.67
CA GLY A 417 -16.95 19.21 -3.93
C GLY A 417 -17.79 20.08 -4.86
N THR A 418 -17.55 21.38 -4.82
CA THR A 418 -18.25 22.37 -5.64
C THR A 418 -17.28 23.47 -6.04
N ASN A 419 -17.42 23.98 -7.25
CA ASN A 419 -16.69 25.13 -7.72
C ASN A 419 -17.52 25.92 -8.73
N MET A 420 -17.70 27.22 -8.47
CA MET A 420 -18.47 28.14 -9.29
C MET A 420 -17.65 29.40 -9.56
N CYS A 421 -17.57 29.81 -10.82
CA CYS A 421 -16.77 30.95 -11.26
C CYS A 421 -17.70 32.12 -11.55
N ILE A 422 -18.01 32.93 -10.52
CA ILE A 422 -18.95 34.06 -10.63
C ILE A 422 -18.29 35.45 -10.51
N ASN A 423 -17.02 35.53 -10.09
CA ASN A 423 -16.30 36.78 -9.91
C ASN A 423 -15.09 36.87 -10.87
N PRO A 424 -15.00 37.92 -11.72
CA PRO A 424 -13.87 38.14 -12.62
C PRO A 424 -12.53 38.36 -11.89
N ASP A 425 -12.53 38.94 -10.69
CA ASP A 425 -11.28 39.23 -9.95
C ASP A 425 -10.50 37.97 -9.62
N GLY A 426 -11.18 36.85 -9.35
CA GLY A 426 -10.54 35.55 -9.14
C GLY A 426 -9.82 35.05 -10.40
N HIS A 427 -10.39 35.31 -11.57
CA HIS A 427 -9.78 34.96 -12.85
C HIS A 427 -8.54 35.83 -13.12
N SER A 428 -8.66 37.15 -12.96
CA SER A 428 -7.57 38.10 -13.13
C SER A 428 -6.43 37.87 -12.11
N GLY A 429 -6.76 37.54 -10.86
CA GLY A 429 -5.77 37.24 -9.83
C GLY A 429 -4.94 36.00 -10.13
N LEU A 430 -5.58 34.92 -10.59
CA LEU A 430 -4.89 33.69 -10.97
C LEU A 430 -4.01 33.86 -12.23
N ASP A 431 -4.46 34.65 -13.21
CA ASP A 431 -3.64 34.99 -14.38
C ASP A 431 -2.40 35.81 -13.98
N LYS A 432 -2.53 36.78 -13.05
CA LYS A 432 -1.39 37.53 -12.50
C LYS A 432 -0.42 36.66 -11.71
N GLY A 433 -0.92 35.57 -11.12
CA GLY A 433 -0.11 34.53 -10.49
C GLY A 433 0.52 33.54 -11.48
N PHE A 434 0.33 33.74 -12.79
CA PHE A 434 0.80 32.86 -13.87
C PHE A 434 0.25 31.43 -13.80
N PHE A 435 -0.91 31.25 -13.18
CA PHE A 435 -1.55 29.93 -13.06
C PHE A 435 -2.36 29.55 -14.30
N LEU A 436 -2.94 30.53 -14.98
CA LEU A 436 -3.91 30.29 -16.04
C LEU A 436 -3.25 30.14 -17.41
N SER A 437 -3.73 29.17 -18.18
CA SER A 437 -3.46 29.13 -19.62
C SER A 437 -4.17 30.29 -20.31
N ARG A 438 -3.46 31.00 -21.18
CA ARG A 438 -4.04 32.03 -22.06
C ARG A 438 -4.46 31.46 -23.42
N THR A 439 -4.13 30.21 -23.70
CA THR A 439 -4.32 29.59 -25.02
C THR A 439 -5.50 28.63 -25.10
N GLY A 440 -6.04 28.14 -23.97
CA GLY A 440 -7.23 27.30 -23.96
C GLY A 440 -7.37 26.47 -22.69
N ASN A 441 -7.79 25.22 -22.83
CA ASN A 441 -7.93 24.27 -21.72
C ASN A 441 -6.58 23.88 -21.10
N CYS A 442 -6.63 23.13 -20.00
CA CYS A 442 -5.47 22.41 -19.48
C CYS A 442 -4.90 21.49 -20.57
N LYS A 443 -3.57 21.50 -20.72
CA LYS A 443 -2.84 20.63 -21.66
C LYS A 443 -1.93 19.63 -20.93
N PRO A 444 -2.47 18.77 -20.06
CA PRO A 444 -1.65 17.83 -19.33
C PRO A 444 -0.84 16.96 -20.29
N PHE A 445 0.46 16.87 -20.01
CA PHE A 445 1.45 16.07 -20.75
C PHE A 445 1.90 16.65 -22.10
N ASP A 446 1.39 17.81 -22.50
CA ASP A 446 1.76 18.48 -23.75
C ASP A 446 3.06 19.30 -23.61
N ASP A 447 3.88 19.36 -24.65
CA ASP A 447 5.10 20.18 -24.68
C ASP A 447 4.84 21.69 -24.64
N GLN A 448 3.64 22.14 -25.03
CA GLN A 448 3.20 23.54 -25.07
C GLN A 448 2.23 23.88 -23.92
N ALA A 449 2.27 23.09 -22.85
CA ALA A 449 1.56 23.34 -21.59
C ALA A 449 1.97 24.69 -20.95
N ASP A 450 1.03 25.60 -20.76
CA ASP A 450 1.26 27.00 -20.35
C ASP A 450 0.44 27.45 -19.13
N GLY A 451 -0.23 26.52 -18.44
CA GLY A 451 -1.12 26.83 -17.32
C GLY A 451 -2.39 25.98 -17.35
N TYR A 452 -3.23 26.13 -16.33
CA TYR A 452 -4.52 25.45 -16.28
C TYR A 452 -5.68 26.36 -16.71
N CYS A 453 -6.78 25.77 -17.15
CA CYS A 453 -8.03 26.47 -17.41
C CYS A 453 -8.97 26.25 -16.22
N ARG A 454 -9.66 27.29 -15.73
CA ARG A 454 -10.63 27.12 -14.64
C ARG A 454 -11.83 26.31 -15.12
N GLY A 455 -12.37 25.45 -14.25
CA GLY A 455 -13.56 24.66 -14.49
C GLY A 455 -14.60 24.84 -13.38
N GLU A 456 -15.86 24.82 -13.75
CA GLU A 456 -16.99 24.73 -12.81
C GLU A 456 -17.42 23.26 -12.64
N GLY A 457 -18.09 22.96 -11.54
CA GLY A 457 -18.65 21.63 -11.34
C GLY A 457 -19.15 21.42 -9.92
N VAL A 458 -19.97 20.40 -9.77
CA VAL A 458 -20.42 19.91 -8.47
C VAL A 458 -20.61 18.40 -8.54
N ALA A 459 -20.09 17.67 -7.56
CA ALA A 459 -20.34 16.24 -7.48
C ALA A 459 -20.28 15.75 -6.04
N THR A 460 -21.03 14.69 -5.78
CA THR A 460 -21.16 14.04 -4.48
C THR A 460 -21.16 12.53 -4.66
N VAL A 461 -20.50 11.83 -3.74
CA VAL A 461 -20.57 10.38 -3.58
C VAL A 461 -21.13 10.03 -2.21
N ILE A 462 -21.80 8.88 -2.13
CA ILE A 462 -22.23 8.28 -0.87
C ILE A 462 -21.27 7.16 -0.53
N ILE A 463 -20.78 7.16 0.70
CA ILE A 463 -19.77 6.24 1.20
C ILE A 463 -20.33 5.53 2.44
N LYS A 464 -20.10 4.22 2.52
CA LYS A 464 -20.42 3.39 3.68
C LYS A 464 -19.23 2.49 4.02
N ARG A 465 -19.23 1.87 5.18
CA ARG A 465 -18.34 0.73 5.41
C ARG A 465 -18.72 -0.40 4.45
N LEU A 466 -17.73 -1.12 3.93
CA LEU A 466 -17.95 -2.16 2.93
C LEU A 466 -18.92 -3.24 3.44
N ASP A 467 -18.76 -3.66 4.69
CA ASP A 467 -19.61 -4.70 5.30
C ASP A 467 -21.06 -4.24 5.41
N ASP A 468 -21.31 -2.99 5.77
CA ASP A 468 -22.67 -2.42 5.84
C ASP A 468 -23.32 -2.32 4.45
N ALA A 469 -22.54 -1.91 3.44
CA ALA A 469 -23.01 -1.86 2.06
C ALA A 469 -23.37 -3.25 1.52
N ILE A 470 -22.59 -4.28 1.88
CA ILE A 470 -22.89 -5.66 1.52
C ILE A 470 -24.13 -6.15 2.27
N ALA A 471 -24.23 -5.89 3.58
CA ALA A 471 -25.35 -6.33 4.42
C ALA A 471 -26.69 -5.73 3.97
N GLU A 472 -26.69 -4.48 3.54
CA GLU A 472 -27.87 -3.78 3.02
C GLU A 472 -28.12 -4.06 1.52
N ASN A 473 -27.26 -4.85 0.88
CA ASN A 473 -27.27 -5.13 -0.56
C ASN A 473 -27.24 -3.86 -1.43
N ASP A 474 -26.53 -2.83 -0.96
CA ASP A 474 -26.31 -1.59 -1.70
C ASP A 474 -25.59 -1.86 -3.03
N PRO A 475 -25.81 -1.04 -4.07
CA PRO A 475 -24.90 -0.99 -5.19
C PRO A 475 -23.52 -0.56 -4.68
N ILE A 476 -22.45 -1.19 -5.16
CA ILE A 476 -21.07 -0.82 -4.83
C ILE A 476 -20.39 -0.48 -6.14
N LEU A 477 -20.01 0.79 -6.32
CA LEU A 477 -19.35 1.28 -7.53
C LEU A 477 -17.86 0.97 -7.49
N ALA A 478 -17.22 1.18 -6.34
CA ALA A 478 -15.82 0.87 -6.07
C ALA A 478 -15.56 0.83 -4.55
N VAL A 479 -14.38 0.38 -4.16
CA VAL A 479 -13.91 0.37 -2.78
C VAL A 479 -12.72 1.30 -2.63
N ILE A 480 -12.78 2.20 -1.66
CA ILE A 480 -11.64 3.00 -1.20
C ILE A 480 -10.82 2.14 -0.26
N LEU A 481 -9.57 1.85 -0.65
CA LEU A 481 -8.63 1.08 0.16
C LEU A 481 -7.93 1.96 1.18
N ASP A 482 -7.44 3.13 0.75
CA ASP A 482 -6.81 4.12 1.63
C ASP A 482 -6.81 5.51 0.98
N ALA A 483 -6.71 6.54 1.82
CA ALA A 483 -6.54 7.93 1.43
C ALA A 483 -5.54 8.61 2.36
N LYS A 484 -4.57 9.35 1.80
CA LYS A 484 -3.57 10.06 2.59
C LYS A 484 -3.34 11.47 2.06
N THR A 485 -3.04 12.36 2.99
CA THR A 485 -2.69 13.74 2.71
C THR A 485 -1.38 14.09 3.40
N ASN A 486 -0.50 14.79 2.69
CA ASN A 486 0.69 15.41 3.25
C ASN A 486 0.90 16.82 2.68
N HIS A 487 2.09 17.40 2.88
CA HIS A 487 2.42 18.74 2.42
C HIS A 487 3.81 18.81 1.79
N SER A 488 3.93 19.54 0.67
CA SER A 488 5.20 19.88 0.02
C SER A 488 5.96 20.98 0.77
N ALA A 489 6.21 20.77 2.07
CA ALA A 489 6.87 21.74 2.95
C ALA A 489 8.34 22.03 2.58
N LEU A 490 8.99 21.14 1.82
CA LEU A 490 10.37 21.27 1.36
C LEU A 490 10.49 21.87 -0.05
N SER A 491 9.40 22.39 -0.61
CA SER A 491 9.42 23.01 -1.93
C SER A 491 10.21 24.33 -1.93
N GLU A 492 10.84 24.65 -3.06
CA GLU A 492 11.56 25.92 -3.28
C GLU A 492 10.66 27.15 -3.18
N SER A 493 9.35 26.99 -3.42
CA SER A 493 8.34 28.03 -3.34
C SER A 493 7.04 27.43 -2.84
N MET A 494 6.25 28.25 -2.12
CA MET A 494 4.95 27.87 -1.59
C MET A 494 4.03 27.24 -2.66
N THR A 495 4.14 27.68 -3.92
CA THR A 495 3.26 27.27 -5.02
C THR A 495 3.86 26.19 -5.93
N ARG A 496 5.12 25.78 -5.72
CA ARG A 496 5.76 24.74 -6.52
C ARG A 496 5.53 23.35 -5.91
N PRO A 497 5.28 22.31 -6.73
CA PRO A 497 5.20 20.94 -6.24
C PRO A 497 6.60 20.40 -5.88
N HIS A 498 6.63 19.31 -5.10
CA HIS A 498 7.87 18.66 -4.67
C HIS A 498 7.80 17.14 -4.86
N VAL A 499 8.72 16.59 -5.68
CA VAL A 499 8.76 15.17 -6.06
C VAL A 499 8.75 14.27 -4.83
N GLY A 500 9.64 14.51 -3.86
CA GLY A 500 9.77 13.67 -2.67
C GLY A 500 8.48 13.60 -1.84
N ALA A 501 7.72 14.70 -1.76
CA ALA A 501 6.48 14.73 -0.98
C ALA A 501 5.37 13.95 -1.70
N GLN A 502 5.31 14.04 -3.03
CA GLN A 502 4.35 13.28 -3.84
C GLN A 502 4.65 11.77 -3.79
N VAL A 503 5.93 11.39 -3.96
CA VAL A 503 6.40 10.00 -3.83
C VAL A 503 6.07 9.43 -2.45
N GLU A 504 6.38 10.17 -1.38
CA GLU A 504 6.08 9.75 -0.01
C GLU A 504 4.57 9.53 0.19
N ASN A 505 3.72 10.43 -0.31
CA ASN A 505 2.27 10.30 -0.17
C ASN A 505 1.74 9.06 -0.91
N MET A 506 2.18 8.84 -2.16
CA MET A 506 1.77 7.68 -2.95
C MET A 506 2.23 6.37 -2.30
N ARG A 507 3.48 6.30 -1.84
CA ARG A 507 4.01 5.13 -1.12
C ARG A 507 3.28 4.91 0.20
N ALA A 508 2.90 5.95 0.93
CA ALA A 508 2.17 5.82 2.20
C ALA A 508 0.81 5.11 2.02
N VAL A 509 0.08 5.46 0.96
CA VAL A 509 -1.22 4.83 0.61
C VAL A 509 -1.02 3.36 0.23
N LEU A 510 -0.02 3.06 -0.61
CA LEU A 510 0.31 1.70 -1.04
C LEU A 510 0.77 0.82 0.14
N ASN A 511 1.64 1.36 1.00
CA ASN A 511 2.20 0.66 2.15
C ASN A 511 1.10 0.29 3.16
N THR A 512 0.21 1.23 3.49
CA THR A 512 -0.90 0.97 4.42
C THR A 512 -1.86 -0.09 3.86
N SER A 513 -2.00 -0.14 2.54
CA SER A 513 -2.82 -1.13 1.83
C SER A 513 -2.07 -2.42 1.49
N GLY A 514 -0.77 -2.49 1.82
CA GLY A 514 0.14 -3.59 1.49
C GLY A 514 0.32 -3.87 -0.01
N LEU A 515 -0.05 -2.96 -0.92
CA LEU A 515 -0.06 -3.19 -2.37
C LEU A 515 1.32 -2.98 -3.01
N ASP A 516 1.66 -3.85 -3.96
CA ASP A 516 2.79 -3.62 -4.86
C ASP A 516 2.39 -2.58 -5.93
N PRO A 517 3.22 -1.56 -6.23
CA PRO A 517 2.92 -0.56 -7.27
C PRO A 517 2.61 -1.17 -8.65
N ARG A 518 3.13 -2.36 -8.95
CA ARG A 518 2.91 -3.07 -10.22
C ARG A 518 1.52 -3.71 -10.32
N GLU A 519 0.77 -3.76 -9.22
CA GLU A 519 -0.63 -4.20 -9.20
C GLU A 519 -1.60 -3.12 -9.70
N LEU A 520 -1.18 -1.86 -9.77
CA LEU A 520 -2.00 -0.77 -10.29
C LEU A 520 -1.88 -0.69 -11.81
N SER A 521 -3.00 -0.47 -12.48
CA SER A 521 -3.08 -0.39 -13.96
C SER A 521 -3.40 1.00 -14.48
N TYR A 522 -3.86 1.91 -13.63
CA TYR A 522 -4.15 3.30 -14.00
C TYR A 522 -3.80 4.28 -12.87
N VAL A 523 -3.27 5.45 -13.23
CA VAL A 523 -3.10 6.61 -12.33
C VAL A 523 -3.83 7.81 -12.92
N GLU A 524 -4.85 8.29 -12.22
CA GLU A 524 -5.48 9.57 -12.51
C GLU A 524 -4.63 10.67 -11.87
N MET A 525 -3.78 11.29 -12.69
CA MET A 525 -2.85 12.33 -12.27
C MET A 525 -3.60 13.64 -12.00
N HIS A 526 -3.01 14.50 -11.17
CA HIS A 526 -3.48 15.85 -10.96
C HIS A 526 -3.38 16.66 -12.27
N GLY A 527 -2.26 16.59 -12.99
CA GLY A 527 -2.12 17.00 -14.40
C GLY A 527 -2.78 18.34 -14.73
N THR A 528 -2.20 19.44 -14.29
CA THR A 528 -2.75 20.79 -14.47
C THR A 528 -2.42 21.40 -15.82
N GLY A 529 -1.57 20.77 -16.63
CA GLY A 529 -1.15 21.34 -17.91
C GLY A 529 -0.08 22.41 -17.74
N THR A 530 0.88 22.16 -16.84
CA THR A 530 2.06 23.03 -16.67
C THR A 530 3.33 22.24 -16.97
N GLN A 531 4.29 22.85 -17.69
CA GLN A 531 5.53 22.15 -18.04
C GLN A 531 6.28 21.60 -16.82
N VAL A 532 6.38 22.38 -15.75
CA VAL A 532 7.10 22.00 -14.52
C VAL A 532 6.25 21.06 -13.66
N GLY A 533 4.98 21.40 -13.41
CA GLY A 533 4.12 20.60 -12.54
C GLY A 533 3.85 19.21 -13.09
N ASP A 534 3.54 19.11 -14.39
CA ASP A 534 3.29 17.81 -15.01
C ASP A 534 4.56 16.97 -15.10
N ALA A 535 5.75 17.58 -15.22
CA ALA A 535 7.03 16.86 -15.20
C ALA A 535 7.39 16.35 -13.80
N VAL A 536 7.21 17.18 -12.77
CA VAL A 536 7.40 16.78 -11.36
C VAL A 536 6.44 15.65 -10.98
N GLU A 537 5.18 15.74 -11.38
CA GLU A 537 4.21 14.68 -11.10
C GLU A 537 4.54 13.41 -11.89
N MET A 538 4.84 13.50 -13.19
CA MET A 538 5.23 12.34 -13.99
C MET A 538 6.45 11.65 -13.42
N GLN A 539 7.49 12.40 -13.03
CA GLN A 539 8.66 11.85 -12.36
C GLN A 539 8.28 11.12 -11.07
N SER A 540 7.39 11.70 -10.25
CA SER A 540 6.93 11.08 -9.02
C SER A 540 6.16 9.77 -9.28
N VAL A 541 5.30 9.75 -10.29
CA VAL A 541 4.56 8.54 -10.72
C VAL A 541 5.54 7.47 -11.20
N LEU A 542 6.51 7.81 -12.04
CA LEU A 542 7.51 6.86 -12.52
C LEU A 542 8.36 6.31 -11.38
N ASN A 543 8.80 7.15 -10.43
CA ASN A 543 9.60 6.70 -9.28
C ASN A 543 8.88 5.69 -8.38
N VAL A 544 7.55 5.67 -8.39
CA VAL A 544 6.74 4.73 -7.59
C VAL A 544 6.30 3.52 -8.42
N PHE A 545 5.79 3.76 -9.62
CA PHE A 545 5.10 2.74 -10.39
C PHE A 545 5.92 2.13 -11.53
N ALA A 546 6.98 2.79 -11.98
CA ALA A 546 7.83 2.33 -13.09
C ALA A 546 9.27 2.90 -12.95
N PRO A 547 10.02 2.50 -11.91
CA PRO A 547 11.36 3.03 -11.65
C PRO A 547 12.37 2.54 -12.69
N ASP A 548 13.52 3.22 -12.80
CA ASP A 548 14.52 2.96 -13.85
C ASP A 548 15.13 1.55 -13.82
N ASN A 549 15.23 0.95 -12.64
CA ASN A 549 15.88 -0.33 -12.40
C ASN A 549 14.91 -1.53 -12.38
N GLU A 550 13.60 -1.31 -12.49
CA GLU A 550 12.62 -2.39 -12.51
C GLU A 550 11.68 -2.28 -13.71
N PHE A 551 11.62 -3.35 -14.50
CA PHE A 551 10.76 -3.39 -15.68
C PHE A 551 9.35 -3.87 -15.31
N ARG A 552 8.32 -3.12 -15.70
CA ARG A 552 6.93 -3.59 -15.61
C ARG A 552 6.70 -4.70 -16.63
N GLY A 553 6.13 -5.83 -16.20
CA GLY A 553 5.78 -6.95 -17.07
C GLY A 553 4.97 -6.49 -18.29
N ARG A 554 5.20 -7.11 -19.46
CA ARG A 554 4.55 -6.71 -20.73
C ARG A 554 3.02 -6.78 -20.66
N ASP A 555 2.50 -7.65 -19.81
CA ASP A 555 1.09 -7.90 -19.51
C ASP A 555 0.49 -6.94 -18.47
N LYS A 556 1.30 -6.11 -17.82
CA LYS A 556 0.88 -5.17 -16.77
C LYS A 556 1.22 -3.70 -17.10
N PRO A 557 0.72 -3.16 -18.22
CA PRO A 557 0.94 -1.76 -18.57
C PRO A 557 0.33 -0.84 -17.51
N LEU A 558 0.97 0.32 -17.33
CA LEU A 558 0.41 1.41 -16.54
C LEU A 558 -0.13 2.49 -17.47
N TYR A 559 -1.38 2.88 -17.30
CA TYR A 559 -1.96 4.01 -17.99
C TYR A 559 -2.01 5.25 -17.09
N VAL A 560 -1.80 6.42 -17.67
CA VAL A 560 -1.90 7.70 -16.97
C VAL A 560 -2.80 8.67 -17.74
N GLY A 561 -3.55 9.49 -17.01
CA GLY A 561 -4.48 10.45 -17.59
C GLY A 561 -4.86 11.57 -16.62
N SER A 562 -5.57 12.59 -17.12
CA SER A 562 -6.14 13.66 -16.29
C SER A 562 -7.47 14.15 -16.88
N ALA A 563 -8.54 14.12 -16.08
CA ALA A 563 -9.86 14.65 -16.44
C ALA A 563 -9.84 16.15 -16.77
N LYS A 564 -8.83 16.87 -16.28
CA LYS A 564 -8.70 18.32 -16.49
C LYS A 564 -8.46 18.68 -17.96
N ALA A 565 -7.95 17.73 -18.76
CA ALA A 565 -7.83 17.90 -20.20
C ALA A 565 -9.17 18.14 -20.89
N ASN A 566 -10.24 17.53 -20.36
CA ASN A 566 -11.58 17.58 -20.91
C ASN A 566 -12.35 18.78 -20.33
N VAL A 567 -12.44 18.86 -19.00
CA VAL A 567 -13.37 19.76 -18.29
C VAL A 567 -12.68 20.86 -17.46
N GLY A 568 -11.38 21.08 -17.68
CA GLY A 568 -10.60 22.08 -16.96
C GLY A 568 -10.35 21.71 -15.50
N HIS A 569 -9.68 22.61 -14.80
CA HIS A 569 -9.37 22.49 -13.38
C HIS A 569 -10.55 23.00 -12.54
N GLY A 570 -11.32 22.06 -11.99
CA GLY A 570 -12.46 22.35 -11.12
C GLY A 570 -12.12 22.93 -9.73
N GLU A 571 -10.89 23.39 -9.47
CA GLU A 571 -10.41 23.85 -8.15
C GLU A 571 -10.95 22.97 -6.99
N GLY A 572 -11.91 23.46 -6.21
CA GLY A 572 -12.55 22.74 -5.09
C GLY A 572 -13.32 21.46 -5.46
N VAL A 573 -13.74 21.28 -6.72
CA VAL A 573 -14.39 20.05 -7.22
C VAL A 573 -13.43 19.08 -7.91
N SER A 574 -12.15 19.43 -8.08
CA SER A 574 -11.23 18.65 -8.94
C SER A 574 -11.05 17.19 -8.52
N GLY A 575 -10.91 16.93 -7.22
CA GLY A 575 -10.71 15.57 -6.71
C GLY A 575 -11.91 14.67 -7.00
N ILE A 576 -13.13 15.19 -6.81
CA ILE A 576 -14.35 14.42 -7.04
C ILE A 576 -14.65 14.26 -8.54
N THR A 577 -14.25 15.20 -9.39
CA THR A 577 -14.29 15.06 -10.86
C THR A 577 -13.38 13.92 -11.34
N SER A 578 -12.15 13.86 -10.84
CA SER A 578 -11.22 12.75 -11.11
C SER A 578 -11.75 11.41 -10.59
N LEU A 579 -12.37 11.39 -9.40
CA LEU A 579 -13.05 10.19 -8.88
C LEU A 579 -14.21 9.74 -9.79
N ALA A 580 -15.09 10.67 -10.19
CA ALA A 580 -16.21 10.36 -11.07
C ALA A 580 -15.75 9.76 -12.40
N LYS A 581 -14.69 10.31 -13.02
CA LYS A 581 -14.07 9.74 -14.22
C LYS A 581 -13.66 8.28 -13.99
N VAL A 582 -12.92 7.99 -12.92
CA VAL A 582 -12.45 6.62 -12.63
C VAL A 582 -13.60 5.65 -12.37
N LEU A 583 -14.64 6.08 -11.63
CA LEU A 583 -15.83 5.25 -11.40
C LEU A 583 -16.57 4.92 -12.70
N LEU A 584 -16.67 5.87 -13.63
CA LEU A 584 -17.27 5.65 -14.95
C LEU A 584 -16.38 4.73 -15.81
N MET A 585 -15.06 4.90 -15.77
CA MET A 585 -14.11 3.99 -16.43
C MET A 585 -14.27 2.55 -15.96
N MET A 586 -14.41 2.34 -14.65
CA MET A 586 -14.65 1.01 -14.06
C MET A 586 -16.01 0.44 -14.46
N LYS A 587 -17.07 1.27 -14.49
CA LYS A 587 -18.42 0.88 -14.91
C LYS A 587 -18.48 0.45 -16.39
N HIS A 588 -17.71 1.12 -17.25
CA HIS A 588 -17.71 0.92 -18.70
C HIS A 588 -16.53 0.09 -19.20
N ASP A 589 -15.72 -0.47 -18.30
CA ASP A 589 -14.56 -1.31 -18.62
C ASP A 589 -13.63 -0.71 -19.68
N THR A 590 -13.41 0.60 -19.63
CA THR A 590 -12.70 1.32 -20.69
C THR A 590 -11.90 2.51 -20.12
N ILE A 591 -10.68 2.70 -20.61
CA ILE A 591 -9.89 3.92 -20.41
C ILE A 591 -10.17 4.87 -21.58
N PRO A 592 -10.69 6.09 -21.35
CA PRO A 592 -10.99 7.05 -22.41
C PRO A 592 -9.72 7.64 -23.03
N PRO A 593 -9.81 8.19 -24.26
CA PRO A 593 -8.71 8.91 -24.87
C PRO A 593 -8.35 10.18 -24.08
N HIS A 594 -7.05 10.51 -24.05
CA HIS A 594 -6.51 11.70 -23.40
C HIS A 594 -6.34 12.83 -24.41
N CYS A 595 -7.15 13.88 -24.29
CA CYS A 595 -7.16 15.04 -25.19
C CYS A 595 -6.24 16.20 -24.76
N GLY A 596 -5.39 15.97 -23.74
CA GLY A 596 -4.48 16.99 -23.20
C GLY A 596 -3.31 17.31 -24.12
N ILE A 597 -2.85 16.31 -24.89
CA ILE A 597 -1.83 16.50 -25.93
C ILE A 597 -2.54 17.01 -27.19
N LYS A 598 -2.27 18.26 -27.58
CA LYS A 598 -3.03 18.95 -28.62
C LYS A 598 -2.57 18.52 -30.02
N PRO A 599 -3.48 18.51 -31.01
CA PRO A 599 -3.13 18.18 -32.40
C PRO A 599 -1.95 19.02 -32.91
N GLY A 600 -0.94 18.36 -33.50
CA GLY A 600 0.28 19.01 -33.98
C GLY A 600 1.34 19.31 -32.91
N SER A 601 1.05 19.05 -31.64
CA SER A 601 2.04 19.09 -30.55
C SER A 601 2.67 17.70 -30.34
N ARG A 602 3.43 17.55 -29.25
CA ARG A 602 4.06 16.30 -28.83
C ARG A 602 4.02 16.16 -27.31
N ILE A 603 4.29 14.95 -26.83
CA ILE A 603 4.52 14.68 -25.40
C ILE A 603 5.62 15.61 -24.88
N ASN A 604 5.43 16.12 -23.67
CA ASN A 604 6.35 17.00 -22.98
C ASN A 604 7.79 16.48 -23.04
N ARG A 605 8.70 17.30 -23.58
CA ARG A 605 10.11 16.95 -23.80
C ARG A 605 10.88 16.58 -22.51
N ASN A 606 10.36 16.96 -21.35
CA ASN A 606 10.98 16.68 -20.06
C ASN A 606 10.66 15.28 -19.54
N TYR A 607 9.87 14.48 -20.28
CA TYR A 607 9.54 13.12 -19.88
C TYR A 607 10.60 12.14 -20.40
N PRO A 608 10.95 11.11 -19.61
CA PRO A 608 11.71 9.99 -20.12
C PRO A 608 10.85 9.19 -21.12
N ASP A 609 11.45 8.19 -21.76
CA ASP A 609 10.71 7.28 -22.64
C ASP A 609 9.70 6.45 -21.83
N LEU A 610 8.43 6.89 -21.85
CA LEU A 610 7.34 6.22 -21.14
C LEU A 610 7.08 4.81 -21.67
N LYS A 611 7.18 4.62 -23.00
CA LYS A 611 6.95 3.32 -23.62
C LYS A 611 8.02 2.32 -23.22
N ALA A 612 9.28 2.77 -23.11
CA ALA A 612 10.36 1.93 -22.59
C ALA A 612 10.09 1.45 -21.16
N ARG A 613 9.27 2.14 -20.37
CA ARG A 613 8.87 1.73 -19.01
C ARG A 613 7.48 1.08 -18.92
N ASN A 614 6.89 0.73 -20.06
CA ASN A 614 5.52 0.21 -20.19
C ASN A 614 4.44 1.13 -19.57
N VAL A 615 4.67 2.45 -19.67
CA VAL A 615 3.72 3.50 -19.25
C VAL A 615 3.12 4.15 -20.49
N HIS A 616 1.80 4.31 -20.50
CA HIS A 616 1.04 4.72 -21.68
C HIS A 616 0.09 5.87 -21.38
N ILE A 617 -0.07 6.76 -22.36
CA ILE A 617 -1.13 7.77 -22.41
C ILE A 617 -2.06 7.33 -23.54
N ALA A 618 -3.31 7.03 -23.23
CA ALA A 618 -4.26 6.52 -24.21
C ALA A 618 -4.67 7.62 -25.21
N SER A 619 -4.41 7.43 -26.51
CA SER A 619 -4.87 8.35 -27.57
C SER A 619 -6.24 7.97 -28.12
N GLU A 620 -6.68 6.74 -27.88
CA GLU A 620 -7.95 6.14 -28.29
C GLU A 620 -8.52 5.35 -27.11
N PRO A 621 -9.83 5.04 -27.07
CA PRO A 621 -10.40 4.18 -26.04
C PRO A 621 -9.68 2.84 -25.92
N VAL A 622 -9.24 2.47 -24.71
CA VAL A 622 -8.56 1.20 -24.44
C VAL A 622 -9.46 0.31 -23.57
N PRO A 623 -9.74 -0.94 -24.00
CA PRO A 623 -10.44 -1.91 -23.15
C PRO A 623 -9.71 -2.12 -21.83
N TRP A 624 -10.45 -2.04 -20.74
CA TRP A 624 -9.94 -2.12 -19.38
C TRP A 624 -10.88 -2.97 -18.53
N THR A 625 -11.09 -4.21 -18.99
CA THR A 625 -11.97 -5.19 -18.36
C THR A 625 -11.37 -5.76 -17.09
N ARG A 626 -12.21 -6.01 -16.08
CA ARG A 626 -11.81 -6.73 -14.87
C ARG A 626 -11.33 -8.15 -15.19
N GLY A 627 -10.15 -8.52 -14.68
CA GLY A 627 -9.58 -9.87 -14.80
C GLY A 627 -9.95 -10.77 -13.62
N SER A 628 -9.08 -11.75 -13.32
CA SER A 628 -9.16 -12.53 -12.07
C SER A 628 -8.88 -11.65 -10.85
N GLU A 629 -7.98 -10.69 -10.99
CA GLU A 629 -7.66 -9.68 -9.99
C GLU A 629 -8.53 -8.42 -10.20
N PRO A 630 -8.93 -7.73 -9.12
CA PRO A 630 -9.64 -6.46 -9.22
C PRO A 630 -8.72 -5.39 -9.82
N ARG A 631 -9.30 -4.49 -10.63
CA ARG A 631 -8.57 -3.30 -11.10
C ARG A 631 -8.30 -2.38 -9.92
N ARG A 632 -7.09 -1.83 -9.88
CA ARG A 632 -6.65 -0.89 -8.85
C ARG A 632 -6.11 0.39 -9.46
N VAL A 633 -6.50 1.51 -8.86
CA VAL A 633 -6.25 2.86 -9.37
C VAL A 633 -5.77 3.77 -8.26
N LEU A 634 -4.80 4.63 -8.57
CA LEU A 634 -4.43 5.75 -7.73
C LEU A 634 -4.99 7.04 -8.34
N ILE A 635 -5.59 7.90 -7.51
CA ILE A 635 -6.02 9.25 -7.89
C ILE A 635 -5.23 10.27 -7.10
N ASN A 636 -4.56 11.18 -7.80
CA ASN A 636 -3.81 12.29 -7.22
C ASN A 636 -4.61 13.60 -7.30
N ASN A 637 -4.59 14.37 -6.21
CA ASN A 637 -5.10 15.74 -6.21
C ASN A 637 -4.23 16.64 -5.33
N PHE A 638 -3.59 17.65 -5.94
CA PHE A 638 -2.65 18.54 -5.28
C PHE A 638 -3.20 19.97 -5.23
N SER A 639 -2.65 20.79 -4.34
CA SER A 639 -3.01 22.20 -4.22
C SER A 639 -1.79 23.10 -4.34
N ALA A 640 -1.99 24.28 -4.90
CA ALA A 640 -0.97 25.33 -4.95
C ALA A 640 -0.56 25.87 -3.57
N ALA A 641 -1.27 25.50 -2.50
CA ALA A 641 -0.85 25.79 -1.13
C ALA A 641 0.21 24.80 -0.60
N GLY A 642 0.46 23.70 -1.34
CA GLY A 642 1.42 22.66 -0.99
C GLY A 642 0.80 21.36 -0.50
N GLY A 643 -0.50 21.33 -0.20
CA GLY A 643 -1.18 20.10 0.23
C GLY A 643 -1.30 19.08 -0.92
N ASN A 644 -0.91 17.83 -0.67
CA ASN A 644 -1.05 16.72 -1.61
C ASN A 644 -1.99 15.66 -1.05
N THR A 645 -2.94 15.17 -1.83
CA THR A 645 -3.84 14.07 -1.45
C THR A 645 -3.78 12.97 -2.50
N ALA A 646 -3.72 11.72 -2.04
CA ALA A 646 -3.77 10.53 -2.88
C ALA A 646 -4.85 9.58 -2.36
N LEU A 647 -5.65 9.04 -3.27
CA LEU A 647 -6.75 8.11 -3.00
C LEU A 647 -6.51 6.83 -3.79
N LEU A 648 -6.56 5.68 -3.12
CA LEU A 648 -6.42 4.37 -3.72
C LEU A 648 -7.77 3.66 -3.78
N LEU A 649 -8.13 3.21 -4.98
CA LEU A 649 -9.40 2.56 -5.29
C LEU A 649 -9.19 1.15 -5.84
N GLU A 650 -10.14 0.29 -5.55
CA GLU A 650 -10.26 -1.08 -6.04
C GLU A 650 -11.67 -1.32 -6.60
N ASP A 651 -11.79 -2.22 -7.57
CA ASP A 651 -13.09 -2.70 -8.04
C ASP A 651 -14.00 -3.15 -6.88
N ALA A 652 -15.30 -2.98 -7.07
CA ALA A 652 -16.30 -3.55 -6.17
C ALA A 652 -16.14 -5.08 -6.02
N PRO A 653 -16.51 -5.70 -4.88
CA PRO A 653 -16.57 -7.14 -4.77
C PRO A 653 -17.51 -7.75 -5.82
N LEU A 654 -17.19 -8.95 -6.33
CA LEU A 654 -18.10 -9.66 -7.23
C LEU A 654 -19.37 -10.03 -6.46
N LYS A 655 -20.53 -9.55 -6.91
CA LYS A 655 -21.81 -10.00 -6.34
C LYS A 655 -22.10 -11.42 -6.84
N PRO A 656 -22.40 -12.38 -5.95
CA PRO A 656 -22.87 -13.69 -6.38
C PRO A 656 -24.17 -13.52 -7.17
N VAL A 657 -24.24 -14.15 -8.35
CA VAL A 657 -25.45 -14.16 -9.15
C VAL A 657 -26.51 -14.93 -8.36
N LEU A 658 -27.56 -14.24 -7.92
CA LEU A 658 -28.71 -14.91 -7.28
C LEU A 658 -29.33 -15.85 -8.32
N ALA A 659 -29.20 -17.16 -8.08
CA ALA A 659 -29.66 -18.20 -8.99
C ALA A 659 -31.20 -18.35 -9.00
N ASP A 660 -31.86 -17.88 -7.94
CA ASP A 660 -33.29 -18.01 -7.78
C ASP A 660 -34.03 -16.97 -8.63
N LYS A 661 -34.77 -17.47 -9.62
CA LYS A 661 -35.74 -16.65 -10.35
C LYS A 661 -36.87 -16.27 -9.40
N ASP A 662 -37.22 -15.00 -9.39
CA ASP A 662 -38.38 -14.51 -8.67
C ASP A 662 -39.64 -15.28 -9.13
N PRO A 663 -40.31 -16.04 -8.25
CA PRO A 663 -41.44 -16.88 -8.64
C PRO A 663 -42.72 -16.07 -8.95
N ARG A 664 -42.72 -14.76 -8.69
CA ARG A 664 -43.87 -13.88 -8.93
C ARG A 664 -44.04 -13.62 -10.43
N SER A 665 -45.26 -13.83 -10.94
CA SER A 665 -45.63 -13.55 -12.33
C SER A 665 -45.98 -12.07 -12.58
N SER A 666 -46.15 -11.28 -11.52
CA SER A 666 -46.56 -9.88 -11.59
C SER A 666 -45.77 -9.06 -10.57
N HIS A 667 -45.32 -7.87 -10.98
CA HIS A 667 -44.54 -6.94 -10.17
C HIS A 667 -45.22 -5.57 -10.09
N ILE A 668 -45.01 -4.87 -8.98
CA ILE A 668 -45.51 -3.50 -8.77
C ILE A 668 -44.33 -2.53 -8.91
N VAL A 669 -44.50 -1.49 -9.72
CA VAL A 669 -43.55 -0.38 -9.84
C VAL A 669 -44.22 0.88 -9.29
N THR A 670 -43.60 1.49 -8.29
CA THR A 670 -44.13 2.70 -7.62
C THR A 670 -43.31 3.92 -8.03
N VAL A 671 -43.99 5.01 -8.40
CA VAL A 671 -43.37 6.31 -8.73
C VAL A 671 -44.06 7.40 -7.92
N SER A 672 -43.28 8.32 -7.36
CA SER A 672 -43.76 9.47 -6.59
C SER A 672 -43.01 10.74 -6.98
N GLY A 673 -43.66 11.90 -6.89
CA GLY A 673 -43.04 13.21 -7.09
C GLY A 673 -43.79 14.29 -6.32
N HIS A 674 -43.08 15.36 -5.93
CA HIS A 674 -43.73 16.51 -5.31
C HIS A 674 -44.57 17.26 -6.35
N VAL A 675 -45.90 17.22 -6.20
CA VAL A 675 -46.81 18.00 -7.03
C VAL A 675 -46.91 19.41 -6.46
N VAL A 676 -46.41 20.38 -7.22
CA VAL A 676 -46.62 21.79 -6.92
C VAL A 676 -48.01 22.16 -7.44
N LEU A 677 -49.00 22.30 -6.55
CA LEU A 677 -50.29 22.88 -6.93
C LEU A 677 -50.07 24.35 -7.36
N PRO A 678 -50.70 24.79 -8.47
CA PRO A 678 -50.41 26.05 -9.13
C PRO A 678 -50.58 27.29 -8.25
#